data_AF-A0A4R4WA95-F1
#
_entry.id   AF-A0A4R4WA95-F1
#
_cell.length_a   1.000
_cell.length_b   1.000
_cell.length_c   1.000
_cell.angle_alpha   90.00
_cell.angle_beta   90.00
_cell.angle_gamma   90.00
#
_symmetry.space_group_name_H-M   'P 1'
#
loop_
_entity.id
_entity.type
_entity.pdbx_description
1 polymer ?
#
loop_
_entity_poly.entity_id
_entity_poly.type
_entity_poly.pdbx_seq_one_letter_code
_entity_poly.pdbx_strand_id
1 'polypeptide(L)'
;YPSGNAADGNQNSYWESANNALPQWIQADLGATTEVNQVTLKLPSSWGARTQTLTVQGSTNGSSFSTIVASTAFAFSGTNTVTIDFATTSARYVRLVVTANTGWPAAQLSEFDLAGPGGGPVEPPPGTNLATGKPIEASSSVFDFVAGNANDTSIVTYWESSGFPATLTVKLGANADLSAVVVRLNPDPIWGPRTQSIQVLGREQSATGFTSLAARTDYQFSASGNQNSITIPVTGRYADVRLQFFGNTGAPGGQVADFQVLGTAAPNPDLVVTSATWSPADPTETTPITLSATVRNSGSAPAPASSLDFLLGGTIAGTASVGTLAAGASATVTATAGTRAQGNYTVAAVADPANVVVEQDDSNNTFQSPTQLAVGQAPGPDLQVTAITSNPANPAPGAQVSFTVAVNNRGTTASGAGVTWLTVGSTTLNTNTPAVAAGATVNVAVTGTWTATNGGATLTGIADATNTVAETNETNNTLSRSIVVGRGAAVPYTSYEAEAANHNGTLLVADAERTFGHTNFATESSGRQSVRLNSTGQFVEFTSTVPTNSIVVRNSIPDSADGQGLEATISLYVDGAYQQKLTLSSRHSWLYGNSDGPESLTNTPGGDARRLFDESHALLGTSYPAGTKFKLQRDSGDSASFYIIDMIDLEQVAPPLTQPAGCTSITQYGAVPDDGIDDADAIQRAVTDDQNGVISCVWIPPGQWRQEKKILTDDPLNRGQFNQVGISNATIRGAGMWHSQLYSTIEPQNAGGINHPHEGNFGFDIDQFVQLSDLAIFGSGRIRGGDGNAEGGVGLNGRFGTGTKVSNVWIEHANVGVWVGRDYTNIPELWGPGDGLEFSGMRIRDTYADGINFTNGTRNSKVFNSSFRTTGDDALAVWASKYVKDQSVDVGHDNAFTNNTIQLPWRANGVAVYGGYGNRIENNLIYDTMNYPGIMLATDHDPLPFTGTTLIANNALHRCGGVFWGEAQEFGAITLFPANLPITGVTIRDTEIHDSTYDGIQFKTGGGEMPDVRLTNVRIDRSNNGSGILAMGGARGSAVLSNVTVTNSRDGDIVKEPGSTFTFTGQ
;
A
#
# COMPACT_ATOMS: atom_id res chain seq x y z
N TYR A 1 -55.56 40.69 -6.16
CA TYR A 1 -54.73 39.68 -5.47
C TYR A 1 -54.09 38.75 -6.51
N PRO A 2 -52.90 38.16 -6.28
CA PRO A 2 -52.18 37.40 -7.31
C PRO A 2 -52.92 36.11 -7.70
N SER A 3 -52.75 35.65 -8.95
CA SER A 3 -53.42 34.46 -9.47
C SER A 3 -52.96 33.15 -8.83
N GLY A 4 -51.73 33.12 -8.27
CA GLY A 4 -51.20 31.95 -7.56
C GLY A 4 -52.01 31.53 -6.34
N ASN A 5 -52.74 32.48 -5.73
CA ASN A 5 -53.65 32.19 -4.62
C ASN A 5 -54.83 31.29 -5.02
N ALA A 6 -55.16 31.18 -6.31
CA ALA A 6 -56.25 30.30 -6.77
C ALA A 6 -55.79 28.84 -6.96
N ALA A 7 -54.56 28.48 -6.58
CA ALA A 7 -54.00 27.15 -6.71
C ALA A 7 -53.03 26.81 -5.56
N ASP A 8 -53.16 27.49 -4.41
CA ASP A 8 -52.28 27.30 -3.25
C ASP A 8 -52.84 26.27 -2.25
N GLY A 9 -54.02 25.70 -2.52
CA GLY A 9 -54.69 24.71 -1.68
C GLY A 9 -55.27 25.29 -0.39
N ASN A 10 -55.28 26.62 -0.24
CA ASN A 10 -55.85 27.32 0.89
C ASN A 10 -57.09 28.14 0.49
N GLN A 11 -58.27 27.56 0.76
CA GLN A 11 -59.56 28.22 0.48
C GLN A 11 -59.75 29.59 1.16
N ASN A 12 -58.94 29.98 2.16
CA ASN A 12 -59.03 31.30 2.79
C ASN A 12 -58.22 32.40 2.06
N SER A 13 -57.29 32.03 1.17
CA SER A 13 -56.64 32.96 0.26
C SER A 13 -57.51 33.13 -1.00
N TYR A 14 -57.29 34.18 -1.80
CA TYR A 14 -58.00 34.34 -3.07
C TYR A 14 -57.22 35.17 -4.09
N TRP A 15 -57.42 34.83 -5.36
CA TRP A 15 -57.19 35.70 -6.50
C TRP A 15 -58.34 36.69 -6.65
N GLU A 16 -58.02 37.92 -7.06
CA GLU A 16 -59.00 38.94 -7.43
C GLU A 16 -58.45 39.75 -8.61
N SER A 17 -59.26 39.88 -9.65
CA SER A 17 -58.97 40.73 -10.80
C SER A 17 -59.07 42.23 -10.46
N ALA A 18 -58.71 43.10 -11.41
CA ALA A 18 -59.00 44.52 -11.26
C ALA A 18 -60.51 44.79 -11.08
N ASN A 19 -60.86 45.68 -10.15
CA ASN A 19 -62.25 46.09 -9.89
C ASN A 19 -62.83 46.85 -11.09
N ASN A 20 -64.12 46.65 -11.36
CA ASN A 20 -64.91 47.25 -12.44
C ASN A 20 -64.37 47.00 -13.86
N ALA A 21 -63.56 45.94 -14.04
CA ALA A 21 -62.90 45.63 -15.31
C ALA A 21 -63.37 44.32 -15.96
N LEU A 22 -64.50 43.76 -15.52
CA LEU A 22 -65.06 42.55 -16.12
C LEU A 22 -65.39 42.77 -17.62
N PRO A 23 -65.10 41.81 -18.52
CA PRO A 23 -64.64 40.46 -18.23
C PRO A 23 -63.15 40.37 -17.87
N GLN A 24 -62.83 39.47 -16.95
CA GLN A 24 -61.45 39.16 -16.52
C GLN A 24 -61.24 37.65 -16.58
N TRP A 25 -59.98 37.23 -16.74
CA TRP A 25 -59.68 35.81 -16.89
C TRP A 25 -58.55 35.35 -15.95
N ILE A 26 -58.63 34.08 -15.59
CA ILE A 26 -57.55 33.32 -14.97
C ILE A 26 -57.34 32.04 -15.78
N GLN A 27 -56.11 31.57 -15.84
CA GLN A 27 -55.73 30.41 -16.65
C GLN A 27 -54.80 29.50 -15.86
N ALA A 28 -55.05 28.21 -15.95
CA ALA A 28 -54.12 27.16 -15.56
C ALA A 28 -53.40 26.64 -16.82
N ASP A 29 -52.08 26.51 -16.76
CA ASP A 29 -51.28 25.71 -17.70
C ASP A 29 -51.00 24.37 -17.02
N LEU A 30 -51.50 23.29 -17.61
CA LEU A 30 -51.32 21.91 -17.14
C LEU A 30 -49.95 21.33 -17.52
N GLY A 31 -49.09 22.11 -18.20
CA GLY A 31 -47.75 21.73 -18.63
C GLY A 31 -47.73 20.90 -19.92
N ALA A 32 -48.75 20.06 -20.14
CA ALA A 32 -48.96 19.28 -21.36
C ALA A 32 -50.45 19.23 -21.73
N THR A 33 -50.76 18.76 -22.95
CA THR A 33 -52.16 18.54 -23.35
C THR A 33 -52.68 17.31 -22.60
N THR A 34 -53.66 17.52 -21.73
CA THR A 34 -54.22 16.51 -20.82
C THR A 34 -55.73 16.42 -21.00
N GLU A 35 -56.31 15.25 -20.77
CA GLU A 35 -57.76 15.08 -20.72
C GLU A 35 -58.33 15.66 -19.42
N VAL A 36 -59.22 16.64 -19.54
CA VAL A 36 -59.97 17.25 -18.43
C VAL A 36 -61.46 17.09 -18.67
N ASN A 37 -62.22 16.81 -17.62
CA ASN A 37 -63.68 16.65 -17.67
C ASN A 37 -64.40 17.35 -16.51
N GLN A 38 -63.66 17.97 -15.59
CA GLN A 38 -64.24 18.67 -14.45
C GLN A 38 -63.37 19.86 -14.02
N VAL A 39 -64.04 20.95 -13.63
CA VAL A 39 -63.46 22.10 -12.94
C VAL A 39 -64.16 22.26 -11.60
N THR A 40 -63.42 22.40 -10.50
CA THR A 40 -63.96 22.78 -9.19
C THR A 40 -63.44 24.15 -8.78
N LEU A 41 -64.36 25.07 -8.49
CA LEU A 41 -64.10 26.45 -8.13
C LEU A 41 -64.50 26.68 -6.68
N LYS A 42 -63.67 27.40 -5.93
CA LYS A 42 -63.99 27.79 -4.55
C LYS A 42 -63.88 29.29 -4.35
N LEU A 43 -64.62 29.82 -3.37
CA LEU A 43 -64.37 31.10 -2.72
C LEU A 43 -64.16 30.87 -1.23
N PRO A 44 -63.69 31.87 -0.45
CA PRO A 44 -63.55 31.70 0.99
C PRO A 44 -64.87 31.28 1.60
N SER A 45 -64.84 30.25 2.43
CA SER A 45 -66.04 29.67 3.04
C SER A 45 -66.80 30.67 3.92
N SER A 46 -66.10 31.69 4.44
CA SER A 46 -66.67 32.79 5.24
C SER A 46 -67.40 33.86 4.42
N TRP A 47 -67.32 33.84 3.09
CA TRP A 47 -67.92 34.85 2.24
C TRP A 47 -69.43 34.65 2.05
N GLY A 48 -70.18 35.75 1.98
CA GLY A 48 -71.62 35.71 1.68
C GLY A 48 -71.91 35.15 0.29
N ALA A 49 -73.09 34.53 0.15
CA ALA A 49 -73.55 33.90 -1.08
C ALA A 49 -73.56 34.87 -2.27
N ARG A 50 -73.08 34.41 -3.42
CA ARG A 50 -72.98 35.23 -4.64
C ARG A 50 -73.06 34.37 -5.89
N THR A 51 -73.26 35.00 -7.03
CA THR A 51 -73.23 34.34 -8.33
C THR A 51 -72.11 34.93 -9.16
N GLN A 52 -71.28 34.08 -9.76
CA GLN A 52 -70.33 34.50 -10.80
C GLN A 52 -70.73 33.90 -12.15
N THR A 53 -70.81 34.75 -13.18
CA THR A 53 -71.06 34.32 -14.56
C THR A 53 -69.73 34.14 -15.26
N LEU A 54 -69.46 32.94 -15.76
CA LEU A 54 -68.18 32.62 -16.39
C LEU A 54 -68.31 31.63 -17.54
N THR A 55 -67.30 31.64 -18.42
CA THR A 55 -67.08 30.67 -19.49
C THR A 55 -65.83 29.84 -19.15
N VAL A 56 -65.87 28.53 -19.42
CA VAL A 56 -64.67 27.66 -19.37
C VAL A 56 -64.16 27.46 -20.80
N GLN A 57 -62.89 27.76 -21.03
CA GLN A 57 -62.24 27.63 -22.32
C GLN A 57 -61.03 26.69 -22.24
N GLY A 58 -60.76 25.96 -23.32
CA GLY A 58 -59.60 25.08 -23.46
C GLY A 58 -58.71 25.50 -24.62
N SER A 59 -57.42 25.27 -24.49
CA SER A 59 -56.45 25.44 -25.57
C SER A 59 -55.31 24.43 -25.44
N THR A 60 -54.79 23.93 -26.55
CA THR A 60 -53.57 23.10 -26.57
C THR A 60 -52.30 23.94 -26.75
N ASN A 61 -52.41 25.19 -27.18
CA ASN A 61 -51.28 26.04 -27.59
C ASN A 61 -51.20 27.41 -26.89
N GLY A 62 -52.15 27.72 -26.00
CA GLY A 62 -52.15 28.94 -25.18
C GLY A 62 -52.53 30.22 -25.91
N SER A 63 -52.84 30.15 -27.21
CA SER A 63 -53.20 31.29 -28.05
C SER A 63 -54.58 31.16 -28.70
N SER A 64 -54.98 29.94 -29.10
CA SER A 64 -56.28 29.65 -29.71
C SER A 64 -57.17 28.90 -28.73
N PHE A 65 -58.25 29.52 -28.26
CA PHE A 65 -59.15 28.95 -27.25
C PHE A 65 -60.48 28.52 -27.86
N SER A 66 -60.92 27.30 -27.55
CA SER A 66 -62.27 26.81 -27.80
C SER A 66 -63.10 26.90 -26.52
N THR A 67 -64.40 27.12 -26.65
CA THR A 67 -65.31 27.12 -25.49
C THR A 67 -65.64 25.68 -25.11
N ILE A 68 -65.37 25.32 -23.85
CA ILE A 68 -65.72 24.02 -23.26
C ILE A 68 -67.10 24.12 -22.59
N VAL A 69 -67.29 25.15 -21.76
CA VAL A 69 -68.56 25.45 -21.10
C VAL A 69 -68.95 26.87 -21.47
N ALA A 70 -70.11 27.02 -22.10
CA ALA A 70 -70.65 28.31 -22.49
C ALA A 70 -70.91 29.21 -21.26
N SER A 71 -70.89 30.53 -21.48
CA SER A 71 -71.08 31.51 -20.41
C SER A 71 -72.34 31.24 -19.59
N THR A 72 -72.17 30.91 -18.32
CA THR A 72 -73.24 30.47 -17.42
C THR A 72 -73.03 31.06 -16.04
N ALA A 73 -74.13 31.37 -15.35
CA ALA A 73 -74.14 31.88 -13.98
C ALA A 73 -74.06 30.73 -12.96
N PHE A 74 -73.04 30.74 -12.10
CA PHE A 74 -72.84 29.75 -11.05
C PHE A 74 -73.00 30.36 -9.66
N ALA A 75 -73.89 29.78 -8.85
CA ALA A 75 -74.17 30.23 -7.50
C ALA A 75 -73.19 29.61 -6.50
N PHE A 76 -72.39 30.44 -5.86
CA PHE A 76 -71.55 30.11 -4.71
C PHE A 76 -72.37 30.35 -3.44
N SER A 77 -72.75 29.27 -2.75
CA SER A 77 -73.49 29.30 -1.49
C SER A 77 -73.08 28.10 -0.62
N GLY A 78 -73.41 28.11 0.66
CA GLY A 78 -73.01 27.04 1.58
C GLY A 78 -71.49 27.04 1.80
N THR A 79 -70.79 26.02 1.32
CA THR A 79 -69.32 25.91 1.39
C THR A 79 -68.59 26.79 0.37
N ASN A 80 -69.32 27.55 -0.44
CA ASN A 80 -68.80 28.36 -1.54
C ASN A 80 -67.94 27.55 -2.53
N THR A 81 -68.43 26.36 -2.88
CA THR A 81 -67.82 25.47 -3.87
C THR A 81 -68.78 25.27 -5.03
N VAL A 82 -68.27 25.35 -6.25
CA VAL A 82 -69.00 25.01 -7.48
C VAL A 82 -68.17 24.00 -8.25
N THR A 83 -68.78 22.88 -8.61
CA THR A 83 -68.18 21.89 -9.51
C THR A 83 -68.90 21.95 -10.86
N ILE A 84 -68.11 21.98 -11.94
CA ILE A 84 -68.57 22.09 -13.31
C ILE A 84 -68.03 20.88 -14.07
N ASP A 85 -68.93 19.95 -14.38
CA ASP A 85 -68.63 18.78 -15.21
C ASP A 85 -68.88 19.08 -16.69
N PHE A 86 -68.03 18.54 -17.56
CA PHE A 86 -68.15 18.66 -19.01
C PHE A 86 -67.61 17.41 -19.71
N ALA A 87 -67.91 17.26 -21.01
CA ALA A 87 -67.37 16.16 -21.79
C ALA A 87 -65.84 16.20 -21.81
N THR A 88 -65.19 15.05 -21.62
CA THR A 88 -63.73 14.94 -21.62
C THR A 88 -63.14 15.65 -22.83
N THR A 89 -62.29 16.63 -22.56
CA THR A 89 -61.68 17.50 -23.56
C THR A 89 -60.18 17.51 -23.35
N SER A 90 -59.40 17.38 -24.42
CA SER A 90 -57.96 17.55 -24.37
C SER A 90 -57.59 19.04 -24.34
N ALA A 91 -56.97 19.50 -23.26
CA ALA A 91 -56.50 20.87 -23.12
C ALA A 91 -55.16 20.89 -22.37
N ARG A 92 -54.28 21.82 -22.75
CA ARG A 92 -53.10 22.18 -21.96
C ARG A 92 -53.40 23.40 -21.08
N TYR A 93 -54.07 24.38 -21.65
CA TYR A 93 -54.48 25.58 -20.97
C TYR A 93 -55.99 25.54 -20.73
N VAL A 94 -56.41 25.66 -19.48
CA VAL A 94 -57.82 25.86 -19.14
C VAL A 94 -58.00 27.26 -18.60
N ARG A 95 -58.87 28.04 -19.23
CA ARG A 95 -59.10 29.46 -18.92
C ARG A 95 -60.53 29.68 -18.47
N LEU A 96 -60.70 30.36 -17.35
CA LEU A 96 -61.99 30.88 -16.91
C LEU A 96 -62.09 32.33 -17.32
N VAL A 97 -63.16 32.69 -18.02
CA VAL A 97 -63.48 34.08 -18.36
C VAL A 97 -64.72 34.48 -17.58
N VAL A 98 -64.54 35.29 -16.54
CA VAL A 98 -65.63 35.75 -15.66
C VAL A 98 -66.14 37.08 -16.19
N THR A 99 -67.45 37.18 -16.41
CA THR A 99 -68.12 38.36 -17.00
C THR A 99 -69.00 39.11 -15.99
N ALA A 100 -69.42 38.47 -14.89
CA ALA A 100 -70.20 39.11 -13.84
C ALA A 100 -69.96 38.45 -12.47
N ASN A 101 -70.02 39.22 -11.39
CA ASN A 101 -69.99 38.74 -10.01
C ASN A 101 -70.95 39.60 -9.16
N THR A 102 -71.92 38.98 -8.49
CA THR A 102 -72.94 39.72 -7.70
C THR A 102 -72.45 40.17 -6.32
N GLY A 103 -71.33 39.62 -5.83
CA GLY A 103 -70.80 39.92 -4.49
C GLY A 103 -69.75 41.04 -4.47
N TRP A 104 -69.07 41.28 -5.59
CA TRP A 104 -68.03 42.30 -5.74
C TRP A 104 -67.79 42.61 -7.22
N PRO A 105 -67.41 43.83 -7.63
CA PRO A 105 -67.22 44.16 -9.04
C PRO A 105 -65.88 43.63 -9.61
N ALA A 106 -65.47 42.41 -9.28
CA ALA A 106 -64.25 41.75 -9.80
C ALA A 106 -64.46 40.24 -9.93
N ALA A 107 -63.63 39.57 -10.73
CA ALA A 107 -63.53 38.12 -10.77
C ALA A 107 -62.74 37.67 -9.54
N GLN A 108 -63.25 36.70 -8.79
CA GLN A 108 -62.65 36.25 -7.54
C GLN A 108 -62.65 34.73 -7.47
N LEU A 109 -61.55 34.11 -7.06
CA LEU A 109 -61.45 32.66 -6.84
C LEU A 109 -60.43 32.36 -5.74
N SER A 110 -60.80 31.48 -4.81
CA SER A 110 -59.88 30.89 -3.83
C SER A 110 -59.22 29.63 -4.33
N GLU A 111 -59.95 28.81 -5.09
CA GLU A 111 -59.35 27.63 -5.73
C GLU A 111 -59.90 27.50 -7.15
N PHE A 112 -59.02 27.06 -8.05
CA PHE A 112 -59.28 26.68 -9.42
C PHE A 112 -58.70 25.28 -9.66
N ASP A 113 -59.45 24.28 -9.21
CA ASP A 113 -59.09 22.87 -9.29
C ASP A 113 -59.55 22.28 -10.64
N LEU A 114 -58.71 21.43 -11.25
CA LEU A 114 -59.00 20.72 -12.50
C LEU A 114 -58.88 19.21 -12.29
N ALA A 115 -59.81 18.45 -12.88
CA ALA A 115 -59.79 16.98 -12.83
C ALA A 115 -60.11 16.36 -14.21
N GLY A 116 -59.63 15.13 -14.39
CA GLY A 116 -59.76 14.31 -15.59
C GLY A 116 -60.04 12.83 -15.27
N PRO A 117 -60.36 11.98 -16.28
CA PRO A 117 -60.79 10.59 -16.09
C PRO A 117 -59.79 9.64 -15.40
N GLY A 118 -58.58 10.10 -15.05
CA GLY A 118 -57.50 9.30 -14.46
C GLY A 118 -57.17 9.57 -12.98
N GLY A 119 -57.85 10.50 -12.29
CA GLY A 119 -57.82 10.69 -10.82
C GLY A 119 -56.46 10.53 -10.10
N GLY A 120 -55.60 11.55 -10.15
CA GLY A 120 -54.39 11.68 -9.32
C GLY A 120 -53.75 13.09 -9.46
N PRO A 121 -52.88 13.53 -8.52
CA PRO A 121 -52.09 14.75 -8.70
C PRO A 121 -51.32 14.69 -10.01
N VAL A 122 -51.26 15.79 -10.74
CA VAL A 122 -50.49 15.89 -11.99
C VAL A 122 -49.01 15.77 -11.64
N GLU A 123 -48.37 14.65 -12.03
CA GLU A 123 -46.92 14.52 -12.05
C GLU A 123 -46.30 15.68 -12.85
N PRO A 124 -45.15 16.23 -12.42
CA PRO A 124 -44.50 17.33 -13.11
C PRO A 124 -44.18 16.99 -14.58
N PRO A 125 -43.95 18.00 -15.44
CA PRO A 125 -43.71 17.77 -16.86
C PRO A 125 -42.54 16.80 -17.05
N PRO A 126 -42.55 15.96 -18.11
CA PRO A 126 -41.44 15.08 -18.40
C PRO A 126 -40.19 15.93 -18.70
N GLY A 127 -39.28 15.98 -17.73
CA GLY A 127 -37.93 16.50 -17.87
C GLY A 127 -36.97 15.43 -17.37
N THR A 128 -35.91 15.17 -18.13
CA THR A 128 -34.88 14.22 -17.69
C THR A 128 -34.17 14.82 -16.48
N ASN A 129 -33.93 14.04 -15.43
CA ASN A 129 -33.03 14.47 -14.36
C ASN A 129 -31.61 14.54 -14.92
N LEU A 130 -31.08 15.75 -15.06
CA LEU A 130 -29.76 16.02 -15.61
C LEU A 130 -28.67 15.99 -14.54
N ALA A 131 -29.02 15.88 -13.25
CA ALA A 131 -28.08 15.93 -12.14
C ALA A 131 -27.47 14.58 -11.75
N THR A 132 -28.13 13.47 -12.11
CA THR A 132 -27.71 12.11 -11.74
C THR A 132 -26.28 11.83 -12.21
N GLY A 133 -25.40 11.45 -11.26
CA GLY A 133 -24.01 11.08 -11.54
C GLY A 133 -23.10 12.23 -12.03
N LYS A 134 -23.60 13.47 -12.07
CA LYS A 134 -22.80 14.65 -12.47
C LYS A 134 -21.89 15.13 -11.32
N PRO A 135 -20.80 15.85 -11.62
CA PRO A 135 -19.99 16.48 -10.58
C PRO A 135 -20.84 17.39 -9.68
N ILE A 136 -20.74 17.19 -8.36
CA ILE A 136 -21.47 17.95 -7.35
C ILE A 136 -20.51 18.44 -6.26
N GLU A 137 -20.62 19.72 -5.90
CA GLU A 137 -19.72 20.38 -4.96
C GLU A 137 -20.52 21.06 -3.84
N ALA A 138 -20.06 20.87 -2.60
CA ALA A 138 -20.63 21.51 -1.43
C ALA A 138 -19.66 22.51 -0.79
N SER A 139 -20.17 23.54 -0.12
CA SER A 139 -19.34 24.46 0.67
C SER A 139 -18.71 23.80 1.89
N SER A 140 -19.32 22.73 2.41
CA SER A 140 -18.85 21.94 3.55
C SER A 140 -19.63 20.62 3.65
N SER A 141 -19.11 19.67 4.42
CA SER A 141 -19.80 18.46 4.87
C SER A 141 -19.51 18.17 6.33
N VAL A 142 -20.30 17.31 6.98
CA VAL A 142 -20.03 16.78 8.32
C VAL A 142 -20.01 15.24 8.24
N PHE A 143 -19.03 14.61 8.90
CA PHE A 143 -18.81 13.15 8.82
C PHE A 143 -18.72 12.67 7.35
N ASP A 144 -19.30 11.51 7.05
CA ASP A 144 -19.32 10.91 5.72
C ASP A 144 -20.54 11.37 4.88
N PHE A 145 -21.27 12.41 5.31
CA PHE A 145 -22.42 13.00 4.59
C PHE A 145 -21.95 13.96 3.50
N VAL A 146 -21.21 13.42 2.53
CA VAL A 146 -20.55 14.16 1.45
C VAL A 146 -21.49 14.53 0.30
N ALA A 147 -21.09 15.48 -0.55
CA ALA A 147 -21.94 16.03 -1.62
C ALA A 147 -22.45 14.98 -2.62
N GLY A 148 -21.62 13.97 -2.94
CA GLY A 148 -21.97 12.90 -3.89
C GLY A 148 -23.20 12.08 -3.47
N ASN A 149 -23.49 12.02 -2.15
CA ASN A 149 -24.68 11.35 -1.64
C ASN A 149 -25.99 12.04 -2.08
N ALA A 150 -25.94 13.28 -2.59
CA ALA A 150 -27.14 14.03 -2.97
C ALA A 150 -27.51 13.85 -4.45
N ASN A 151 -26.76 13.11 -5.26
CA ASN A 151 -27.12 12.84 -6.67
C ASN A 151 -26.79 11.41 -7.13
N ASP A 152 -26.67 10.50 -6.17
CA ASP A 152 -26.44 9.06 -6.35
C ASP A 152 -27.73 8.26 -6.60
N THR A 153 -28.88 8.95 -6.68
CA THR A 153 -30.26 8.42 -6.78
C THR A 153 -30.80 7.70 -5.55
N SER A 154 -30.00 7.60 -4.49
CA SER A 154 -30.40 6.99 -3.23
C SER A 154 -31.02 8.05 -2.32
N ILE A 155 -32.19 7.73 -1.76
CA ILE A 155 -32.85 8.59 -0.77
C ILE A 155 -32.50 8.21 0.67
N VAL A 156 -31.59 7.23 0.88
CA VAL A 156 -31.19 6.77 2.22
C VAL A 156 -29.82 7.31 2.64
N THR A 157 -28.95 7.57 1.67
CA THR A 157 -27.74 8.39 1.82
C THR A 157 -28.12 9.87 1.74
N TYR A 158 -27.30 10.76 2.32
CA TYR A 158 -27.55 12.20 2.21
C TYR A 158 -26.27 13.02 2.39
N TRP A 159 -26.30 14.24 1.86
CA TRP A 159 -25.36 15.30 2.16
C TRP A 159 -25.85 16.14 3.34
N GLU A 160 -24.95 16.55 4.23
CA GLU A 160 -25.22 17.52 5.31
C GLU A 160 -24.10 18.56 5.44
N SER A 161 -24.46 19.85 5.46
CA SER A 161 -23.49 20.94 5.62
C SER A 161 -23.04 21.18 7.06
N SER A 162 -21.84 21.74 7.23
CA SER A 162 -21.35 22.22 8.54
C SER A 162 -21.83 23.65 8.84
N GLY A 163 -23.15 23.86 8.98
CA GLY A 163 -23.75 25.15 9.31
C GLY A 163 -24.27 25.96 8.10
N PHE A 164 -24.64 27.22 8.33
CA PHE A 164 -25.22 28.15 7.35
C PHE A 164 -24.45 29.48 7.26
N PRO A 165 -24.46 30.17 6.09
CA PRO A 165 -25.04 29.73 4.83
C PRO A 165 -24.23 28.58 4.21
N ALA A 166 -24.90 27.67 3.52
CA ALA A 166 -24.26 26.56 2.83
C ALA A 166 -24.72 26.49 1.37
N THR A 167 -23.88 25.92 0.51
CA THR A 167 -24.19 25.74 -0.92
C THR A 167 -23.96 24.31 -1.35
N LEU A 168 -24.81 23.81 -2.24
CA LEU A 168 -24.66 22.53 -2.94
C LEU A 168 -24.88 22.80 -4.45
N THR A 169 -23.88 22.56 -5.28
CA THR A 169 -23.86 22.92 -6.71
C THR A 169 -23.66 21.69 -7.56
N VAL A 170 -24.58 21.43 -8.48
CA VAL A 170 -24.42 20.41 -9.54
C VAL A 170 -23.92 21.10 -10.81
N LYS A 171 -22.89 20.53 -11.44
CA LYS A 171 -22.37 20.95 -12.75
C LYS A 171 -22.91 20.03 -13.84
N LEU A 172 -23.79 20.53 -14.69
CA LEU A 172 -24.44 19.74 -15.74
C LEU A 172 -23.50 19.39 -16.91
N GLY A 173 -22.39 20.12 -17.04
CA GLY A 173 -21.39 20.03 -18.11
C GLY A 173 -21.58 21.15 -19.13
N ALA A 174 -22.74 21.18 -19.77
CA ALA A 174 -23.16 22.22 -20.70
C ALA A 174 -24.44 22.91 -20.23
N ASN A 175 -24.77 24.02 -20.89
CA ASN A 175 -26.07 24.65 -20.77
C ASN A 175 -27.22 23.65 -21.01
N ALA A 176 -28.20 23.69 -20.13
CA ALA A 176 -29.48 23.02 -20.28
C ALA A 176 -30.62 24.02 -20.09
N ASP A 177 -31.69 23.84 -20.84
CA ASP A 177 -32.95 24.56 -20.65
C ASP A 177 -33.71 23.89 -19.49
N LEU A 178 -33.80 24.58 -18.35
CA LEU A 178 -34.33 24.03 -17.10
C LEU A 178 -35.84 24.22 -16.98
N SER A 179 -36.49 23.27 -16.30
CA SER A 179 -37.92 23.32 -15.98
C SER A 179 -38.22 23.24 -14.49
N ALA A 180 -37.41 22.53 -13.70
CA ALA A 180 -37.59 22.43 -12.24
C ALA A 180 -36.33 21.93 -11.53
N VAL A 181 -36.29 22.14 -10.22
CA VAL A 181 -35.37 21.50 -9.28
C VAL A 181 -36.17 20.69 -8.26
N VAL A 182 -35.79 19.45 -8.03
CA VAL A 182 -36.39 18.61 -6.97
C VAL A 182 -35.38 18.45 -5.85
N VAL A 183 -35.82 18.63 -4.60
CA VAL A 183 -35.01 18.38 -3.41
C VAL A 183 -35.74 17.37 -2.55
N ARG A 184 -35.08 16.26 -2.22
CA ARG A 184 -35.61 15.23 -1.34
C ARG A 184 -34.74 15.05 -0.11
N LEU A 185 -35.38 14.66 0.99
CA LEU A 185 -34.73 14.25 2.22
C LEU A 185 -34.94 12.76 2.47
N ASN A 186 -34.13 12.22 3.38
CA ASN A 186 -34.26 10.84 3.79
C ASN A 186 -35.68 10.58 4.35
N PRO A 187 -36.42 9.58 3.82
CA PRO A 187 -37.80 9.29 4.22
C PRO A 187 -37.92 8.57 5.57
N ASP A 188 -36.82 8.24 6.25
CA ASP A 188 -36.84 7.56 7.53
C ASP A 188 -37.65 8.37 8.56
N PRO A 189 -38.68 7.79 9.22
CA PRO A 189 -39.47 8.45 10.24
C PRO A 189 -38.67 9.06 11.41
N ILE A 190 -37.42 8.65 11.64
CA ILE A 190 -36.52 9.31 12.60
C ILE A 190 -36.27 10.78 12.23
N TRP A 191 -36.43 11.14 10.95
CA TRP A 191 -36.42 12.51 10.48
C TRP A 191 -37.75 13.19 10.81
N GLY A 192 -37.81 13.80 11.99
CA GLY A 192 -38.93 14.66 12.37
C GLY A 192 -39.18 15.80 11.36
N PRO A 193 -40.41 16.37 11.33
CA PRO A 193 -40.77 17.46 10.42
C PRO A 193 -39.81 18.63 10.53
N ARG A 194 -39.37 19.17 9.39
CA ARG A 194 -38.41 20.27 9.35
C ARG A 194 -38.66 21.23 8.20
N THR A 195 -38.23 22.47 8.38
CA THR A 195 -38.28 23.51 7.37
C THR A 195 -36.86 23.87 6.96
N GLN A 196 -36.55 23.81 5.66
CA GLN A 196 -35.29 24.30 5.11
C GLN A 196 -35.51 25.57 4.29
N SER A 197 -34.65 26.58 4.53
CA SER A 197 -34.69 27.86 3.84
C SER A 197 -33.76 27.81 2.63
N ILE A 198 -34.32 27.69 1.42
CA ILE A 198 -33.60 27.37 0.18
C ILE A 198 -33.78 28.47 -0.86
N GLN A 199 -32.68 28.91 -1.48
CA GLN A 199 -32.65 29.68 -2.72
C GLN A 199 -32.06 28.82 -3.84
N VAL A 200 -32.60 28.94 -5.06
CA VAL A 200 -32.04 28.27 -6.24
C VAL A 200 -31.35 29.29 -7.13
N LEU A 201 -30.10 29.00 -7.48
CA LEU A 201 -29.23 29.83 -8.30
C LEU A 201 -28.80 29.06 -9.54
N GLY A 202 -28.53 29.76 -10.63
CA GLY A 202 -28.04 29.20 -11.89
C GLY A 202 -26.91 30.01 -12.48
N ARG A 203 -25.95 29.33 -13.10
CA ARG A 203 -24.84 29.94 -13.83
C ARG A 203 -24.82 29.40 -15.27
N GLU A 204 -24.84 30.31 -16.23
CA GLU A 204 -24.75 30.00 -17.65
C GLU A 204 -23.28 29.67 -17.99
N GLN A 205 -23.03 28.78 -18.96
CA GLN A 205 -21.69 28.21 -19.21
C GLN A 205 -20.58 29.24 -19.51
N SER A 206 -20.92 30.43 -20.00
CA SER A 206 -19.97 31.54 -20.26
C SER A 206 -19.92 32.58 -19.13
N ALA A 207 -20.78 32.45 -18.12
CA ALA A 207 -20.87 33.39 -17.02
C ALA A 207 -19.90 33.05 -15.89
N THR A 208 -19.29 34.06 -15.28
CA THR A 208 -18.39 33.90 -14.14
C THR A 208 -19.11 33.85 -12.79
N GLY A 209 -20.39 34.22 -12.73
CA GLY A 209 -21.18 34.33 -11.50
C GLY A 209 -22.59 33.72 -11.59
N PHE A 210 -23.17 33.42 -10.43
CA PHE A 210 -24.52 32.86 -10.30
C PHE A 210 -25.60 33.95 -10.30
N THR A 211 -26.76 33.60 -10.85
CA THR A 211 -27.99 34.42 -10.86
C THR A 211 -29.13 33.69 -10.15
N SER A 212 -30.08 34.42 -9.57
CA SER A 212 -31.20 33.80 -8.84
C SER A 212 -32.26 33.25 -9.79
N LEU A 213 -32.55 31.95 -9.69
CA LEU A 213 -33.61 31.26 -10.45
C LEU A 213 -34.92 31.19 -9.66
N ALA A 214 -34.80 30.94 -8.36
CA ALA A 214 -35.90 30.99 -7.40
C ALA A 214 -35.43 31.73 -6.16
N ALA A 215 -36.25 32.66 -5.65
CA ALA A 215 -35.94 33.42 -4.45
C ALA A 215 -35.89 32.50 -3.21
N ARG A 216 -35.14 32.93 -2.20
CA ARG A 216 -35.08 32.25 -0.91
C ARG A 216 -36.49 32.04 -0.36
N THR A 217 -36.85 30.78 -0.12
CA THR A 217 -38.17 30.37 0.36
C THR A 217 -38.02 29.26 1.41
N ASP A 218 -38.90 29.25 2.40
CA ASP A 218 -38.93 28.23 3.44
C ASP A 218 -39.80 27.06 2.97
N TYR A 219 -39.20 25.87 2.84
CA TYR A 219 -39.86 24.66 2.38
C TYR A 219 -39.98 23.64 3.50
N GLN A 220 -41.18 23.09 3.66
CA GLN A 220 -41.47 22.08 4.68
C GLN A 220 -41.22 20.67 4.15
N PHE A 221 -40.64 19.83 4.99
CA PHE A 221 -40.38 18.42 4.75
C PHE A 221 -40.93 17.59 5.91
N SER A 222 -41.61 16.49 5.60
CA SER A 222 -42.11 15.54 6.59
C SER A 222 -42.07 14.10 6.08
N ALA A 223 -41.46 13.21 6.86
CA ALA A 223 -41.48 11.76 6.59
C ALA A 223 -42.90 11.18 6.63
N SER A 224 -43.82 11.83 7.36
CA SER A 224 -45.22 11.42 7.40
C SER A 224 -45.96 11.76 6.10
N GLY A 225 -46.61 10.76 5.50
CA GLY A 225 -47.39 10.93 4.27
C GLY A 225 -46.55 11.19 3.01
N ASN A 226 -45.28 10.75 2.96
CA ASN A 226 -44.38 10.91 1.81
C ASN A 226 -44.11 12.37 1.37
N GLN A 227 -44.10 13.30 2.32
CA GLN A 227 -43.87 14.74 2.07
C GLN A 227 -42.40 15.15 2.27
N ASN A 228 -41.45 14.24 2.04
CA ASN A 228 -40.00 14.52 2.11
C ASN A 228 -39.41 14.91 0.76
N SER A 229 -40.22 15.48 -0.13
CA SER A 229 -39.83 15.92 -1.46
C SER A 229 -40.51 17.24 -1.78
N ILE A 230 -39.76 18.19 -2.33
CA ILE A 230 -40.29 19.42 -2.91
C ILE A 230 -39.87 19.55 -4.36
N THR A 231 -40.67 20.23 -5.16
CA THR A 231 -40.33 20.62 -6.53
C THR A 231 -40.41 22.13 -6.63
N ILE A 232 -39.32 22.76 -7.07
CA ILE A 232 -39.18 24.20 -7.24
C ILE A 232 -39.15 24.48 -8.75
N PRO A 233 -40.21 25.09 -9.33
CA PRO A 233 -40.18 25.49 -10.74
C PRO A 233 -39.08 26.51 -10.99
N VAL A 234 -38.26 26.26 -12.00
CA VAL A 234 -37.23 27.19 -12.48
C VAL A 234 -37.27 27.25 -13.99
N THR A 235 -36.80 28.36 -14.57
CA THR A 235 -36.71 28.52 -16.03
C THR A 235 -35.39 29.18 -16.39
N GLY A 236 -34.94 28.96 -17.62
CA GLY A 236 -33.73 29.56 -18.19
C GLY A 236 -32.66 28.53 -18.52
N ARG A 237 -31.56 29.02 -19.10
CA ARG A 237 -30.50 28.20 -19.66
C ARG A 237 -29.24 28.30 -18.80
N TYR A 238 -28.86 27.20 -18.17
CA TYR A 238 -27.77 27.17 -17.20
C TYR A 238 -26.96 25.87 -17.29
N ALA A 239 -25.67 25.96 -17.01
CA ALA A 239 -24.76 24.82 -16.94
C ALA A 239 -24.48 24.37 -15.50
N ASP A 240 -24.63 25.27 -14.53
CA ASP A 240 -24.57 24.92 -13.11
C ASP A 240 -25.85 25.34 -12.39
N VAL A 241 -26.31 24.49 -11.47
CA VAL A 241 -27.45 24.77 -10.61
C VAL A 241 -27.03 24.61 -9.16
N ARG A 242 -27.30 25.62 -8.34
CA ARG A 242 -26.89 25.70 -6.94
C ARG A 242 -28.09 25.88 -6.03
N LEU A 243 -28.19 25.00 -5.04
CA LEU A 243 -28.99 25.23 -3.84
C LEU A 243 -28.16 26.06 -2.86
N GLN A 244 -28.74 27.13 -2.32
CA GLN A 244 -28.17 27.89 -1.22
C GLN A 244 -29.10 27.82 0.00
N PHE A 245 -28.57 27.31 1.10
CA PHE A 245 -29.29 27.07 2.34
C PHE A 245 -28.99 28.16 3.38
N PHE A 246 -30.02 28.58 4.09
CA PHE A 246 -29.94 29.64 5.12
C PHE A 246 -30.48 29.21 6.48
N GLY A 247 -31.04 28.01 6.61
CA GLY A 247 -31.56 27.48 7.85
C GLY A 247 -32.22 26.11 7.66
N ASN A 248 -32.22 25.30 8.73
CA ASN A 248 -32.92 24.01 8.84
C ASN A 248 -33.40 23.87 10.30
N THR A 249 -34.70 23.63 10.53
CA THR A 249 -35.25 23.54 11.89
C THR A 249 -35.00 22.20 12.58
N GLY A 250 -34.43 21.21 11.88
CA GLY A 250 -34.22 19.84 12.40
C GLY A 250 -32.77 19.36 12.49
N ALA A 251 -31.80 20.14 12.01
CA ALA A 251 -30.38 19.80 12.01
C ALA A 251 -29.52 21.08 11.95
N PRO A 252 -28.24 21.04 12.36
CA PRO A 252 -27.36 22.22 12.32
C PRO A 252 -26.97 22.64 10.89
N GLY A 253 -27.12 21.74 9.90
CA GLY A 253 -26.79 21.95 8.50
C GLY A 253 -27.98 21.85 7.54
N GLY A 254 -27.75 22.30 6.29
CA GLY A 254 -28.63 21.98 5.17
C GLY A 254 -28.47 20.51 4.80
N GLN A 255 -29.57 19.83 4.50
CA GLN A 255 -29.56 18.39 4.24
C GLN A 255 -30.23 18.08 2.91
N VAL A 256 -29.66 17.19 2.10
CA VAL A 256 -30.25 16.73 0.83
C VAL A 256 -29.88 15.27 0.58
N ALA A 257 -30.88 14.42 0.41
CA ALA A 257 -30.72 13.02 0.01
C ALA A 257 -30.73 12.87 -1.51
N ASP A 258 -31.56 13.63 -2.23
CA ASP A 258 -31.59 13.60 -3.70
C ASP A 258 -31.89 15.00 -4.24
N PHE A 259 -30.96 15.54 -5.04
CA PHE A 259 -31.00 16.82 -5.73
C PHE A 259 -31.13 16.57 -7.23
N GLN A 260 -32.34 16.77 -7.75
CA GLN A 260 -32.63 16.62 -9.16
C GLN A 260 -32.70 17.98 -9.86
N VAL A 261 -32.17 18.04 -11.07
CA VAL A 261 -32.30 19.18 -11.97
C VAL A 261 -33.03 18.70 -13.22
N LEU A 262 -34.28 19.11 -13.38
CA LEU A 262 -35.13 18.68 -14.50
C LEU A 262 -35.00 19.69 -15.64
N GLY A 263 -34.74 19.18 -16.85
CA GLY A 263 -34.64 20.00 -18.05
C GLY A 263 -34.29 19.21 -19.31
N THR A 264 -33.94 19.94 -20.37
CA THR A 264 -33.42 19.38 -21.63
C THR A 264 -32.08 20.02 -21.98
N ALA A 265 -31.11 19.23 -22.43
CA ALA A 265 -29.81 19.75 -22.88
C ALA A 265 -29.99 20.80 -24.00
N ALA A 266 -29.29 21.93 -23.90
CA ALA A 266 -29.28 22.94 -24.94
C ALA A 266 -28.28 22.57 -26.06
N PRO A 267 -28.38 23.18 -27.26
CA PRO A 267 -27.44 22.90 -28.33
C PRO A 267 -26.00 23.24 -27.92
N ASN A 268 -25.12 22.24 -27.96
CA ASN A 268 -23.68 22.37 -27.71
C ASN A 268 -22.90 21.36 -28.57
N PRO A 269 -21.59 21.58 -28.83
CA PRO A 269 -20.71 20.56 -29.42
C PRO A 269 -20.58 19.33 -28.53
N ASP A 270 -20.16 18.22 -29.12
CA ASP A 270 -19.80 16.98 -28.43
C ASP A 270 -18.78 16.24 -29.29
N LEU A 271 -17.50 16.44 -29.01
CA LEU A 271 -16.38 15.84 -29.73
C LEU A 271 -16.20 14.42 -29.24
N VAL A 272 -16.32 13.48 -30.17
CA VAL A 272 -16.16 12.06 -29.92
C VAL A 272 -15.02 11.56 -30.79
N VAL A 273 -14.01 10.94 -30.18
CA VAL A 273 -13.00 10.21 -30.96
C VAL A 273 -13.57 8.84 -31.30
N THR A 274 -13.62 8.52 -32.59
CA THR A 274 -14.29 7.32 -33.11
C THR A 274 -13.32 6.22 -33.56
N SER A 275 -12.05 6.56 -33.75
CA SER A 275 -11.00 5.63 -34.11
C SER A 275 -9.63 6.21 -33.82
N ALA A 276 -8.67 5.36 -33.45
CA ALA A 276 -7.24 5.64 -33.45
C ALA A 276 -6.50 4.46 -34.11
N THR A 277 -5.66 4.73 -35.09
CA THR A 277 -4.97 3.74 -35.94
C THR A 277 -3.53 4.17 -36.20
N TRP A 278 -2.72 3.27 -36.78
CA TRP A 278 -1.31 3.52 -37.05
C TRP A 278 -0.86 2.90 -38.39
N SER A 279 0.26 3.39 -38.90
CA SER A 279 0.97 2.83 -40.06
C SER A 279 2.48 2.97 -39.88
N PRO A 280 3.30 1.98 -40.30
CA PRO A 280 2.91 0.69 -40.89
C PRO A 280 2.29 -0.27 -39.86
N ALA A 281 1.66 -1.37 -40.32
CA ALA A 281 0.95 -2.32 -39.44
C ALA A 281 1.89 -3.07 -38.48
N ASP A 282 3.07 -3.48 -38.99
CA ASP A 282 4.10 -4.24 -38.27
C ASP A 282 5.43 -3.45 -38.23
N PRO A 283 5.50 -2.32 -37.50
CA PRO A 283 6.73 -1.55 -37.38
C PRO A 283 7.77 -2.30 -36.52
N THR A 284 9.04 -2.10 -36.81
CA THR A 284 10.15 -2.47 -35.92
C THR A 284 10.71 -1.25 -35.20
N GLU A 285 11.65 -1.45 -34.27
CA GLU A 285 12.34 -0.38 -33.54
C GLU A 285 13.02 0.69 -34.41
N THR A 286 13.29 0.37 -35.67
CA THR A 286 13.91 1.28 -36.64
C THR A 286 12.92 1.90 -37.62
N THR A 287 11.63 1.54 -37.53
CA THR A 287 10.58 1.95 -38.45
C THR A 287 9.78 3.14 -37.89
N PRO A 288 9.71 4.30 -38.56
CA PRO A 288 8.88 5.41 -38.12
C PRO A 288 7.39 5.10 -38.20
N ILE A 289 6.63 5.50 -37.16
CA ILE A 289 5.20 5.28 -37.00
C ILE A 289 4.44 6.58 -37.24
N THR A 290 3.35 6.51 -38.01
CA THR A 290 2.36 7.58 -38.15
C THR A 290 1.05 7.15 -37.49
N LEU A 291 0.50 8.00 -36.61
CA LEU A 291 -0.77 7.79 -35.93
C LEU A 291 -1.87 8.59 -36.64
N SER A 292 -3.09 8.04 -36.66
CA SER A 292 -4.26 8.66 -37.28
C SER A 292 -5.51 8.45 -36.44
N ALA A 293 -6.27 9.51 -36.18
CA ALA A 293 -7.51 9.45 -35.39
C ALA A 293 -8.63 10.23 -36.07
N THR A 294 -9.87 9.79 -35.85
CA THR A 294 -11.07 10.44 -36.40
C THR A 294 -11.90 11.05 -35.27
N VAL A 295 -12.02 12.38 -35.28
CA VAL A 295 -12.87 13.13 -34.35
C VAL A 295 -14.20 13.43 -35.02
N ARG A 296 -15.30 13.19 -34.34
CA ARG A 296 -16.65 13.50 -34.79
C ARG A 296 -17.27 14.50 -33.82
N ASN A 297 -17.94 15.53 -34.33
CA ASN A 297 -18.85 16.30 -33.51
C ASN A 297 -20.23 15.61 -33.53
N SER A 298 -20.55 14.86 -32.48
CA SER A 298 -21.85 14.20 -32.27
C SER A 298 -22.91 15.16 -31.71
N GLY A 299 -22.49 16.37 -31.35
CA GLY A 299 -23.32 17.40 -30.73
C GLY A 299 -24.25 18.08 -31.73
N SER A 300 -25.13 18.91 -31.20
CA SER A 300 -26.17 19.61 -32.00
C SER A 300 -25.77 21.03 -32.39
N ALA A 301 -24.59 21.50 -31.97
CA ALA A 301 -24.01 22.79 -32.37
C ALA A 301 -22.60 22.61 -32.99
N PRO A 302 -22.13 23.55 -33.83
CA PRO A 302 -20.78 23.51 -34.39
C PRO A 302 -19.68 23.62 -33.33
N ALA A 303 -18.66 22.77 -33.39
CA ALA A 303 -17.47 22.83 -32.56
C ALA A 303 -16.45 23.83 -33.15
N PRO A 304 -15.87 24.73 -32.34
CA PRO A 304 -14.72 25.53 -32.73
C PRO A 304 -13.48 24.64 -32.96
N ALA A 305 -12.40 25.21 -33.52
CA ALA A 305 -11.15 24.47 -33.69
C ALA A 305 -10.51 24.17 -32.33
N SER A 306 -9.93 22.97 -32.21
CA SER A 306 -9.27 22.46 -31.00
C SER A 306 -8.03 21.64 -31.39
N SER A 307 -7.52 20.82 -30.47
CA SER A 307 -6.42 19.89 -30.70
C SER A 307 -6.82 18.46 -30.36
N LEU A 308 -6.03 17.50 -30.84
CA LEU A 308 -6.10 16.11 -30.45
C LEU A 308 -4.70 15.63 -30.08
N ASP A 309 -4.58 15.03 -28.91
CA ASP A 309 -3.35 14.35 -28.49
C ASP A 309 -3.46 12.86 -28.80
N PHE A 310 -2.43 12.32 -29.44
CA PHE A 310 -2.23 10.89 -29.59
C PHE A 310 -1.38 10.37 -28.45
N LEU A 311 -1.78 9.26 -27.85
CA LEU A 311 -1.07 8.61 -26.76
C LEU A 311 -0.58 7.23 -27.17
N LEU A 312 0.67 6.92 -26.85
CA LEU A 312 1.24 5.59 -26.90
C LEU A 312 1.66 5.18 -25.49
N GLY A 313 1.08 4.09 -24.96
CA GLY A 313 1.36 3.63 -23.59
C GLY A 313 1.02 4.68 -22.52
N GLY A 314 0.00 5.52 -22.76
CA GLY A 314 -0.40 6.60 -21.85
C GLY A 314 0.42 7.89 -21.93
N THR A 315 1.43 7.97 -22.81
CA THR A 315 2.26 9.17 -23.01
C THR A 315 1.94 9.87 -24.33
N ILE A 316 1.97 11.20 -24.38
CA ILE A 316 1.71 11.97 -25.61
C ILE A 316 2.81 11.64 -26.64
N ALA A 317 2.41 10.98 -27.72
CA ALA A 317 3.26 10.59 -28.83
C ALA A 317 3.25 11.60 -29.98
N GLY A 318 2.24 12.46 -30.03
CA GLY A 318 2.12 13.57 -30.98
C GLY A 318 0.79 14.29 -30.86
N THR A 319 0.74 15.55 -31.26
CA THR A 319 -0.47 16.38 -31.23
C THR A 319 -0.84 16.80 -32.64
N ALA A 320 -2.13 16.82 -32.96
CA ALA A 320 -2.65 17.31 -34.23
C ALA A 320 -3.72 18.39 -34.02
N SER A 321 -3.81 19.34 -34.94
CA SER A 321 -4.87 20.35 -34.92
C SER A 321 -6.18 19.78 -35.48
N VAL A 322 -7.28 19.98 -34.76
CA VAL A 322 -8.64 19.65 -35.20
C VAL A 322 -9.30 20.95 -35.64
N GLY A 323 -9.66 21.05 -36.93
CA GLY A 323 -10.37 22.21 -37.46
C GLY A 323 -11.78 22.36 -36.89
N THR A 324 -12.50 23.41 -37.30
CA THR A 324 -13.92 23.56 -36.93
C THR A 324 -14.75 22.40 -37.47
N LEU A 325 -15.68 21.87 -36.66
CA LEU A 325 -16.54 20.74 -37.03
C LEU A 325 -18.02 21.12 -36.91
N ALA A 326 -18.74 21.09 -38.04
CA ALA A 326 -20.19 21.23 -38.01
C ALA A 326 -20.85 20.06 -37.23
N ALA A 327 -22.06 20.28 -36.74
CA ALA A 327 -22.85 19.23 -36.08
C ALA A 327 -22.96 17.99 -37.01
N GLY A 328 -22.61 16.82 -36.48
CA GLY A 328 -22.57 15.54 -37.19
C GLY A 328 -21.35 15.29 -38.09
N ALA A 329 -20.46 16.27 -38.30
CA ALA A 329 -19.28 16.13 -39.15
C ALA A 329 -18.12 15.42 -38.44
N SER A 330 -17.22 14.83 -39.23
CA SER A 330 -15.98 14.20 -38.75
C SER A 330 -14.76 14.71 -39.49
N ALA A 331 -13.61 14.70 -38.83
CA ALA A 331 -12.30 14.93 -39.44
C ALA A 331 -11.31 13.86 -38.98
N THR A 332 -10.49 13.38 -39.91
CA THR A 332 -9.34 12.53 -39.60
C THR A 332 -8.08 13.39 -39.55
N VAL A 333 -7.36 13.29 -38.44
CA VAL A 333 -6.09 14.00 -38.22
C VAL A 333 -4.96 13.00 -38.02
N THR A 334 -3.73 13.42 -38.25
CA THR A 334 -2.55 12.56 -38.18
C THR A 334 -1.40 13.24 -37.46
N ALA A 335 -0.58 12.47 -36.75
CA ALA A 335 0.69 12.92 -36.17
C ALA A 335 1.77 11.85 -36.37
N THR A 336 3.02 12.27 -36.55
CA THR A 336 4.16 11.35 -36.53
C THR A 336 4.51 11.00 -35.08
N ALA A 337 4.68 9.71 -34.80
CA ALA A 337 5.20 9.24 -33.53
C ALA A 337 6.71 8.95 -33.59
N GLY A 338 7.36 9.03 -34.77
CA GLY A 338 8.76 8.61 -34.91
C GLY A 338 8.94 7.10 -34.69
N THR A 339 10.14 6.65 -34.32
CA THR A 339 10.38 5.25 -33.95
C THR A 339 9.99 4.99 -32.49
N ARG A 340 9.74 3.72 -32.14
CA ARG A 340 9.42 3.29 -30.78
C ARG A 340 10.27 2.06 -30.44
N ALA A 341 10.57 1.87 -29.16
CA ALA A 341 11.23 0.65 -28.71
C ALA A 341 10.32 -0.57 -28.95
N GLN A 342 10.88 -1.77 -28.91
CA GLN A 342 10.10 -3.00 -29.04
C GLN A 342 9.12 -3.09 -27.89
N GLY A 343 7.88 -3.48 -28.18
CA GLY A 343 6.85 -3.62 -27.17
C GLY A 343 5.46 -3.45 -27.72
N ASN A 344 4.48 -3.68 -26.86
CA ASN A 344 3.08 -3.45 -27.18
C ASN A 344 2.64 -2.13 -26.55
N TYR A 345 2.17 -1.21 -27.38
CA TYR A 345 1.69 0.10 -26.95
C TYR A 345 0.17 0.15 -27.07
N THR A 346 -0.50 0.55 -25.99
CA THR A 346 -1.88 1.02 -26.13
C THR A 346 -1.86 2.27 -26.99
N VAL A 347 -2.76 2.34 -27.97
CA VAL A 347 -2.92 3.53 -28.81
C VAL A 347 -4.21 4.20 -28.40
N ALA A 348 -4.12 5.46 -27.95
CA ALA A 348 -5.29 6.26 -27.63
C ALA A 348 -5.20 7.62 -28.30
N ALA A 349 -6.35 8.29 -28.39
CA ALA A 349 -6.45 9.65 -28.84
C ALA A 349 -7.47 10.39 -27.98
N VAL A 350 -7.13 11.63 -27.61
CA VAL A 350 -7.95 12.50 -26.76
C VAL A 350 -8.23 13.76 -27.55
N ALA A 351 -9.49 13.98 -27.91
CA ALA A 351 -9.94 15.26 -28.45
C ALA A 351 -10.01 16.30 -27.34
N ASP A 352 -9.68 17.54 -27.69
CA ASP A 352 -9.68 18.70 -26.79
C ASP A 352 -9.07 18.46 -25.39
N PRO A 353 -7.82 17.98 -25.30
CA PRO A 353 -7.21 17.60 -24.03
C PRO A 353 -7.04 18.76 -23.03
N ALA A 354 -7.08 20.01 -23.51
CA ALA A 354 -7.05 21.21 -22.68
C ALA A 354 -8.44 21.66 -22.19
N ASN A 355 -9.51 20.94 -22.59
CA ASN A 355 -10.90 21.22 -22.29
C ASN A 355 -11.28 22.69 -22.57
N VAL A 356 -10.92 23.19 -23.76
CA VAL A 356 -11.19 24.58 -24.17
C VAL A 356 -12.55 24.71 -24.89
N VAL A 357 -13.10 23.62 -25.39
CA VAL A 357 -14.42 23.52 -25.97
C VAL A 357 -15.38 23.05 -24.89
N VAL A 358 -16.45 23.81 -24.63
CA VAL A 358 -17.49 23.37 -23.69
C VAL A 358 -18.37 22.36 -24.42
N GLU A 359 -18.47 21.14 -23.91
CA GLU A 359 -19.11 20.01 -24.62
C GLU A 359 -20.33 19.47 -23.87
N GLN A 360 -21.18 18.69 -24.54
CA GLN A 360 -22.29 18.00 -23.87
C GLN A 360 -21.79 16.87 -22.96
N ASP A 361 -20.70 16.20 -23.36
CA ASP A 361 -20.14 15.05 -22.66
C ASP A 361 -18.61 14.93 -22.87
N ASP A 362 -17.84 15.49 -21.94
CA ASP A 362 -16.37 15.40 -22.00
C ASP A 362 -15.83 13.96 -21.81
N SER A 363 -16.68 13.01 -21.37
CA SER A 363 -16.24 11.64 -21.05
C SER A 363 -15.99 10.79 -22.31
N ASN A 364 -16.50 11.22 -23.47
CA ASN A 364 -16.39 10.50 -24.73
C ASN A 364 -15.27 11.06 -25.66
N ASN A 365 -14.50 12.03 -25.17
CA ASN A 365 -13.36 12.62 -25.86
C ASN A 365 -12.17 11.68 -26.04
N THR A 366 -12.14 10.58 -25.27
CA THR A 366 -11.03 9.62 -25.30
C THR A 366 -11.45 8.36 -26.03
N PHE A 367 -10.67 7.97 -27.03
CA PHE A 367 -10.77 6.65 -27.67
C PHE A 367 -9.48 5.88 -27.47
N GLN A 368 -9.60 4.65 -26.97
CA GLN A 368 -8.51 3.69 -26.95
C GLN A 368 -8.76 2.63 -28.02
N SER A 369 -7.76 2.38 -28.87
CA SER A 369 -7.79 1.30 -29.83
C SER A 369 -7.97 -0.06 -29.13
N PRO A 370 -8.85 -0.93 -29.64
CA PRO A 370 -9.07 -2.26 -29.06
C PRO A 370 -7.87 -3.19 -29.28
N THR A 371 -7.00 -2.87 -30.25
CA THR A 371 -5.75 -3.58 -30.51
C THR A 371 -4.56 -2.71 -30.08
N GLN A 372 -3.51 -3.36 -29.59
CA GLN A 372 -2.24 -2.72 -29.27
C GLN A 372 -1.37 -2.60 -30.52
N LEU A 373 -0.60 -1.52 -30.60
CA LEU A 373 0.49 -1.37 -31.56
C LEU A 373 1.66 -2.24 -31.09
N ALA A 374 1.91 -3.35 -31.78
CA ALA A 374 3.07 -4.20 -31.55
C ALA A 374 4.25 -3.70 -32.37
N VAL A 375 5.27 -3.19 -31.70
CA VAL A 375 6.55 -2.83 -32.31
C VAL A 375 7.49 -4.03 -32.17
N GLY A 376 7.85 -4.61 -33.30
CA GLY A 376 8.73 -5.77 -33.37
C GLY A 376 10.21 -5.42 -33.21
N GLN A 377 11.01 -6.44 -32.97
CA GLN A 377 12.46 -6.31 -32.98
C GLN A 377 13.00 -6.13 -34.41
N ALA A 378 14.02 -5.30 -34.57
CA ALA A 378 14.71 -5.19 -35.85
C ALA A 378 15.57 -6.44 -36.15
N PRO A 379 15.72 -6.88 -37.41
CA PRO A 379 16.57 -8.03 -37.75
C PRO A 379 18.06 -7.76 -37.52
N GLY A 380 18.75 -8.63 -36.76
CA GLY A 380 20.19 -8.55 -36.49
C GLY A 380 20.55 -8.97 -35.05
N PRO A 381 21.85 -8.93 -34.67
CA PRO A 381 22.24 -9.06 -33.27
C PRO A 381 21.91 -7.77 -32.48
N ASP A 382 21.65 -7.92 -31.19
CA ASP A 382 21.32 -6.84 -30.25
C ASP A 382 21.81 -7.28 -28.87
N LEU A 383 23.01 -6.88 -28.52
CA LEU A 383 23.63 -7.13 -27.23
C LEU A 383 23.10 -6.13 -26.21
N GLN A 384 22.96 -6.63 -25.00
CA GLN A 384 22.64 -5.81 -23.85
C GLN A 384 23.30 -6.37 -22.60
N VAL A 385 23.67 -5.49 -21.69
CA VAL A 385 24.11 -5.91 -20.37
C VAL A 385 22.89 -6.01 -19.47
N THR A 386 22.64 -7.21 -18.94
CA THR A 386 21.46 -7.49 -18.11
C THR A 386 21.76 -7.54 -16.62
N ALA A 387 23.02 -7.81 -16.24
CA ALA A 387 23.45 -7.81 -14.84
C ALA A 387 24.96 -7.55 -14.71
N ILE A 388 25.34 -7.01 -13.55
CA ILE A 388 26.72 -6.96 -13.08
C ILE A 388 26.70 -7.58 -11.68
N THR A 389 27.48 -8.63 -11.45
CA THR A 389 27.65 -9.23 -10.13
C THR A 389 29.06 -8.97 -9.61
N SER A 390 29.18 -8.75 -8.30
CA SER A 390 30.44 -8.59 -7.58
C SER A 390 30.65 -9.77 -6.65
N ASN A 391 31.90 -10.20 -6.49
CA ASN A 391 32.28 -11.19 -5.50
C ASN A 391 33.49 -10.67 -4.70
N PRO A 392 33.36 -10.45 -3.38
CA PRO A 392 32.13 -10.63 -2.59
C PRO A 392 31.04 -9.62 -2.99
N ALA A 393 29.77 -10.00 -2.82
CA ALA A 393 28.62 -9.15 -3.17
C ALA A 393 28.61 -7.84 -2.37
N ASN A 394 28.97 -7.93 -1.09
CA ASN A 394 29.03 -6.83 -0.13
C ASN A 394 30.47 -6.69 0.41
N PRO A 395 31.40 -6.12 -0.37
CA PRO A 395 32.79 -6.07 0.03
C PRO A 395 33.00 -5.15 1.24
N ALA A 396 33.77 -5.63 2.20
CA ALA A 396 34.34 -4.78 3.23
C ALA A 396 35.40 -3.84 2.60
N PRO A 397 35.63 -2.66 3.19
CA PRO A 397 36.73 -1.78 2.78
C PRO A 397 38.08 -2.53 2.79
N GLY A 398 38.83 -2.43 1.71
CA GLY A 398 40.10 -3.12 1.48
C GLY A 398 39.99 -4.49 0.80
N ALA A 399 38.79 -5.07 0.65
CA ALA A 399 38.61 -6.36 0.00
C ALA A 399 38.92 -6.29 -1.51
N GLN A 400 39.49 -7.38 -2.06
CA GLN A 400 39.59 -7.56 -3.51
C GLN A 400 38.24 -8.03 -4.05
N VAL A 401 37.72 -7.33 -5.05
CA VAL A 401 36.42 -7.59 -5.66
C VAL A 401 36.62 -8.02 -7.10
N SER A 402 36.10 -9.19 -7.44
CA SER A 402 35.98 -9.66 -8.81
C SER A 402 34.56 -9.41 -9.32
N PHE A 403 34.36 -9.37 -10.63
CA PHE A 403 33.05 -9.09 -11.21
C PHE A 403 32.71 -10.01 -12.39
N THR A 404 31.42 -10.20 -12.62
CA THR A 404 30.88 -10.87 -13.80
C THR A 404 29.82 -9.99 -14.44
N VAL A 405 29.83 -9.88 -15.76
CA VAL A 405 28.88 -9.09 -16.54
C VAL A 405 28.03 -10.04 -17.38
N ALA A 406 26.71 -10.03 -17.21
CA ALA A 406 25.80 -10.86 -17.99
C ALA A 406 25.46 -10.14 -19.30
N VAL A 407 25.98 -10.64 -20.42
CA VAL A 407 25.74 -10.12 -21.77
C VAL A 407 24.70 -11.00 -22.45
N ASN A 408 23.53 -10.43 -22.72
CA ASN A 408 22.45 -11.09 -23.43
C ASN A 408 22.41 -10.59 -24.87
N ASN A 409 22.28 -11.49 -25.85
CA ASN A 409 21.92 -11.11 -27.21
C ASN A 409 20.41 -11.27 -27.35
N ARG A 410 19.67 -10.18 -27.18
CA ARG A 410 18.23 -10.19 -27.41
C ARG A 410 17.88 -10.26 -28.88
N GLY A 411 18.82 -10.03 -29.79
CA GLY A 411 18.65 -9.97 -31.25
C GLY A 411 18.12 -11.25 -31.88
N THR A 412 17.73 -11.15 -33.15
CA THR A 412 17.19 -12.28 -33.93
C THR A 412 18.28 -13.17 -34.56
N THR A 413 19.54 -12.74 -34.53
CA THR A 413 20.70 -13.51 -35.05
C THR A 413 21.85 -13.50 -34.05
N ALA A 414 22.74 -14.49 -34.13
CA ALA A 414 23.93 -14.55 -33.27
C ALA A 414 24.84 -13.32 -33.46
N SER A 415 25.46 -12.86 -32.37
CA SER A 415 26.48 -11.81 -32.40
C SER A 415 27.84 -12.37 -32.80
N GLY A 416 28.74 -11.49 -33.25
CA GLY A 416 30.17 -11.79 -33.31
C GLY A 416 30.80 -11.85 -31.91
N ALA A 417 32.05 -12.32 -31.83
CA ALA A 417 32.83 -12.13 -30.60
C ALA A 417 33.18 -10.64 -30.42
N GLY A 418 33.22 -10.18 -29.17
CA GLY A 418 33.49 -8.79 -28.81
C GLY A 418 34.32 -8.69 -27.53
N VAL A 419 34.34 -7.50 -26.92
CA VAL A 419 35.04 -7.25 -25.64
C VAL A 419 34.04 -6.66 -24.66
N THR A 420 34.01 -7.18 -23.42
CA THR A 420 33.21 -6.58 -22.34
C THR A 420 34.12 -5.77 -21.44
N TRP A 421 33.74 -4.51 -21.18
CA TRP A 421 34.38 -3.67 -20.16
C TRP A 421 33.53 -3.62 -18.90
N LEU A 422 34.19 -3.47 -17.76
CA LEU A 422 33.57 -3.04 -16.52
C LEU A 422 34.39 -1.90 -15.94
N THR A 423 33.79 -0.72 -15.83
CA THR A 423 34.38 0.39 -15.09
C THR A 423 33.86 0.39 -13.65
N VAL A 424 34.74 0.62 -12.68
CA VAL A 424 34.43 0.77 -11.26
C VAL A 424 35.23 1.94 -10.70
N GLY A 425 34.54 3.05 -10.42
CA GLY A 425 35.20 4.32 -10.14
C GLY A 425 36.12 4.74 -11.30
N SER A 426 37.41 4.90 -11.03
CA SER A 426 38.44 5.21 -12.06
C SER A 426 39.10 3.97 -12.68
N THR A 427 38.77 2.76 -12.22
CA THR A 427 39.39 1.51 -12.70
C THR A 427 38.56 0.93 -13.85
N THR A 428 39.21 0.45 -14.91
CA THR A 428 38.56 -0.30 -16.00
C THR A 428 39.13 -1.71 -16.07
N LEU A 429 38.27 -2.71 -15.94
CA LEU A 429 38.57 -4.13 -16.14
C LEU A 429 37.95 -4.57 -17.47
N ASN A 430 38.53 -5.58 -18.12
CA ASN A 430 37.98 -6.10 -19.38
C ASN A 430 38.29 -7.58 -19.58
N THR A 431 37.56 -8.20 -20.51
CA THR A 431 37.85 -9.54 -21.02
C THR A 431 37.17 -9.74 -22.38
N ASN A 432 37.58 -10.79 -23.11
CA ASN A 432 36.95 -11.17 -24.36
C ASN A 432 35.56 -11.78 -24.11
N THR A 433 34.60 -11.41 -24.94
CA THR A 433 33.24 -11.96 -24.94
C THR A 433 33.08 -12.88 -26.15
N PRO A 434 32.70 -14.16 -25.98
CA PRO A 434 32.45 -15.06 -27.10
C PRO A 434 31.22 -14.60 -27.91
N ALA A 435 31.06 -15.17 -29.11
CA ALA A 435 29.82 -15.01 -29.87
C ALA A 435 28.61 -15.46 -29.03
N VAL A 436 27.55 -14.65 -29.00
CA VAL A 436 26.33 -14.90 -28.22
C VAL A 436 25.20 -15.24 -29.18
N ALA A 437 24.64 -16.45 -29.06
CA ALA A 437 23.50 -16.87 -29.88
C ALA A 437 22.27 -15.99 -29.63
N ALA A 438 21.36 -15.89 -30.61
CA ALA A 438 20.09 -15.18 -30.46
C ALA A 438 19.32 -15.71 -29.24
N GLY A 439 18.86 -14.81 -28.38
CA GLY A 439 18.16 -15.09 -27.12
C GLY A 439 19.04 -15.62 -25.98
N ALA A 440 20.33 -15.88 -26.20
CA ALA A 440 21.22 -16.43 -25.17
C ALA A 440 21.86 -15.34 -24.30
N THR A 441 22.22 -15.71 -23.07
CA THR A 441 23.00 -14.88 -22.15
C THR A 441 24.32 -15.58 -21.82
N VAL A 442 25.42 -14.82 -21.86
CA VAL A 442 26.75 -15.28 -21.43
C VAL A 442 27.18 -14.46 -20.22
N ASN A 443 27.60 -15.15 -19.16
CA ASN A 443 28.18 -14.54 -17.97
C ASN A 443 29.70 -14.37 -18.15
N VAL A 444 30.11 -13.13 -18.42
CA VAL A 444 31.48 -12.76 -18.75
C VAL A 444 32.24 -12.37 -17.49
N ALA A 445 33.09 -13.25 -16.97
CA ALA A 445 33.95 -12.98 -15.82
C ALA A 445 35.10 -12.04 -16.24
N VAL A 446 35.06 -10.78 -15.80
CA VAL A 446 36.10 -9.79 -16.17
C VAL A 446 37.44 -10.13 -15.51
N THR A 447 38.54 -9.92 -16.22
CA THR A 447 39.87 -10.28 -15.71
C THR A 447 40.41 -9.18 -14.79
N GLY A 448 40.91 -9.58 -13.61
CA GLY A 448 41.46 -8.68 -12.59
C GLY A 448 40.51 -8.46 -11.40
N THR A 449 40.93 -7.63 -10.46
CA THR A 449 40.16 -7.27 -9.27
C THR A 449 40.20 -5.78 -9.01
N TRP A 450 39.19 -5.26 -8.31
CA TRP A 450 39.16 -3.91 -7.77
C TRP A 450 39.31 -3.96 -6.24
N THR A 451 40.13 -3.10 -5.67
CA THR A 451 40.23 -2.99 -4.20
C THR A 451 39.14 -2.06 -3.69
N ALA A 452 38.22 -2.60 -2.90
CA ALA A 452 37.09 -1.87 -2.37
C ALA A 452 37.55 -0.72 -1.46
N THR A 453 37.04 0.49 -1.70
CA THR A 453 37.28 1.66 -0.84
C THR A 453 35.99 2.09 -0.18
N ASN A 454 36.04 2.58 1.06
CA ASN A 454 34.86 3.09 1.78
C ASN A 454 34.02 4.04 0.91
N GLY A 455 32.70 3.85 0.91
CA GLY A 455 31.75 4.67 0.16
C GLY A 455 31.15 3.95 -1.06
N GLY A 456 30.46 4.72 -1.91
CA GLY A 456 29.87 4.23 -3.15
C GLY A 456 30.83 4.29 -4.33
N ALA A 457 30.74 3.33 -5.24
CA ALA A 457 31.31 3.38 -6.58
C ALA A 457 30.22 3.02 -7.61
N THR A 458 30.23 3.66 -8.77
CA THR A 458 29.40 3.24 -9.90
C THR A 458 30.13 2.16 -10.68
N LEU A 459 29.49 1.00 -10.82
CA LEU A 459 29.86 -0.05 -11.75
C LEU A 459 29.21 0.25 -13.09
N THR A 460 29.94 0.20 -14.20
CA THR A 460 29.37 0.31 -15.55
C THR A 460 29.91 -0.81 -16.42
N GLY A 461 29.06 -1.80 -16.69
CA GLY A 461 29.33 -2.90 -17.60
C GLY A 461 28.95 -2.50 -19.01
N ILE A 462 29.83 -2.75 -19.98
CA ILE A 462 29.65 -2.38 -21.38
C ILE A 462 29.92 -3.62 -22.24
N ALA A 463 28.87 -4.17 -22.86
CA ALA A 463 28.99 -5.18 -23.90
C ALA A 463 29.53 -4.55 -25.19
N ASP A 464 30.29 -5.33 -25.96
CA ASP A 464 31.00 -4.87 -27.16
C ASP A 464 31.62 -3.45 -27.02
N ALA A 465 32.38 -3.24 -25.95
CA ALA A 465 32.92 -1.92 -25.60
C ALA A 465 33.86 -1.33 -26.67
N THR A 466 34.28 -2.13 -27.66
CA THR A 466 35.07 -1.69 -28.81
C THR A 466 34.23 -1.35 -30.05
N ASN A 467 32.90 -1.50 -29.99
CA ASN A 467 31.93 -1.22 -31.05
C ASN A 467 32.28 -1.95 -32.36
N THR A 468 32.60 -3.24 -32.25
CA THR A 468 33.04 -4.11 -33.35
C THR A 468 31.95 -5.01 -33.91
N VAL A 469 30.90 -5.28 -33.14
CA VAL A 469 29.68 -5.95 -33.56
C VAL A 469 28.71 -4.85 -34.01
N ALA A 470 28.15 -4.99 -35.23
CA ALA A 470 27.13 -4.06 -35.70
C ALA A 470 25.77 -4.52 -35.19
N GLU A 471 25.13 -3.73 -34.34
CA GLU A 471 23.92 -4.11 -33.63
C GLU A 471 22.69 -3.32 -34.07
N THR A 472 21.51 -3.87 -33.82
CA THR A 472 20.25 -3.17 -34.13
C THR A 472 19.91 -2.08 -33.13
N ASN A 473 20.47 -2.16 -31.92
CA ASN A 473 20.38 -1.14 -30.89
C ASN A 473 21.73 -1.06 -30.17
N GLU A 474 22.40 0.08 -30.28
CA GLU A 474 23.70 0.30 -29.61
C GLU A 474 23.54 0.96 -28.23
N THR A 475 22.31 1.34 -27.86
CA THR A 475 22.06 2.18 -26.67
C THR A 475 21.81 1.36 -25.38
N ASN A 476 21.58 0.06 -25.50
CA ASN A 476 21.36 -0.90 -24.40
C ASN A 476 22.59 -1.76 -24.09
N ASN A 477 23.72 -1.49 -24.74
CA ASN A 477 25.00 -2.15 -24.48
C ASN A 477 25.62 -1.84 -23.12
N THR A 478 25.05 -0.90 -22.37
CA THR A 478 25.59 -0.44 -21.08
C THR A 478 24.60 -0.63 -19.95
N LEU A 479 25.06 -1.19 -18.83
CA LEU A 479 24.34 -1.20 -17.56
C LEU A 479 25.20 -0.54 -16.50
N SER A 480 24.62 0.39 -15.74
CA SER A 480 25.26 0.94 -14.55
C SER A 480 24.52 0.52 -13.28
N ARG A 481 25.27 0.12 -12.25
CA ARG A 481 24.73 -0.05 -10.89
C ARG A 481 25.68 0.52 -9.87
N SER A 482 25.16 1.03 -8.75
CA SER A 482 25.99 1.39 -7.61
C SER A 482 26.45 0.13 -6.87
N ILE A 483 27.69 0.13 -6.42
CA ILE A 483 28.16 -0.72 -5.32
C ILE A 483 28.51 0.19 -4.16
N VAL A 484 27.96 -0.08 -2.98
CA VAL A 484 28.34 0.66 -1.77
C VAL A 484 29.14 -0.27 -0.89
N VAL A 485 30.44 0.02 -0.82
CA VAL A 485 31.39 -0.72 0.00
C VAL A 485 31.10 -0.44 1.46
N GLY A 486 30.97 -1.51 2.24
CA GLY A 486 30.69 -1.43 3.66
C GLY A 486 29.21 -1.36 4.04
N ARG A 487 28.26 -1.52 3.11
CA ARG A 487 26.86 -1.84 3.45
C ARG A 487 26.68 -3.34 3.66
N GLY A 488 25.80 -3.71 4.59
CA GLY A 488 25.51 -5.09 4.93
C GLY A 488 26.61 -5.73 5.78
N ALA A 489 26.35 -6.95 6.24
CA ALA A 489 27.33 -7.76 6.94
C ALA A 489 28.34 -8.37 5.97
N ALA A 490 29.61 -8.32 6.34
CA ALA A 490 30.68 -9.09 5.72
C ALA A 490 30.59 -10.54 6.24
N VAL A 491 29.74 -11.32 5.59
CA VAL A 491 29.53 -12.75 5.88
C VAL A 491 30.51 -13.61 5.05
N PRO A 492 30.95 -14.76 5.57
CA PRO A 492 31.90 -15.64 4.88
C PRO A 492 31.26 -16.52 3.80
N TYR A 493 29.93 -16.49 3.66
CA TYR A 493 29.18 -17.25 2.66
C TYR A 493 28.72 -16.37 1.51
N THR A 494 28.41 -17.01 0.38
CA THR A 494 27.73 -16.37 -0.77
C THR A 494 26.37 -17.03 -0.96
N SER A 495 25.32 -16.20 -1.06
CA SER A 495 23.94 -16.66 -1.33
C SER A 495 23.68 -16.75 -2.83
N TYR A 496 22.94 -17.77 -3.25
CA TYR A 496 22.54 -18.02 -4.63
C TYR A 496 21.03 -18.29 -4.68
N GLU A 497 20.30 -17.45 -5.38
CA GLU A 497 18.85 -17.58 -5.53
C GLU A 497 18.47 -18.69 -6.52
N ALA A 498 17.44 -19.47 -6.21
CA ALA A 498 17.05 -20.63 -7.00
C ALA A 498 16.48 -20.25 -8.36
N GLU A 499 15.76 -19.14 -8.45
CA GLU A 499 15.20 -18.59 -9.69
C GLU A 499 16.27 -18.08 -10.66
N ALA A 500 17.46 -17.76 -10.16
CA ALA A 500 18.61 -17.37 -10.98
C ALA A 500 19.46 -18.58 -11.45
N ALA A 501 19.19 -19.76 -10.90
CA ALA A 501 19.92 -20.99 -11.19
C ALA A 501 19.33 -21.75 -12.39
N ASN A 502 20.05 -22.76 -12.89
CA ASN A 502 19.50 -23.63 -13.93
C ASN A 502 18.48 -24.59 -13.29
N HIS A 503 17.22 -24.55 -13.71
CA HIS A 503 16.19 -25.41 -13.14
C HIS A 503 15.22 -25.94 -14.19
N ASN A 504 14.58 -27.07 -13.89
CA ASN A 504 13.44 -27.62 -14.64
C ASN A 504 12.19 -27.81 -13.75
N GLY A 505 12.23 -27.22 -12.55
CA GLY A 505 11.08 -27.04 -11.66
C GLY A 505 10.16 -25.92 -12.12
N THR A 506 9.08 -25.70 -11.36
CA THR A 506 8.13 -24.59 -11.58
C THR A 506 8.62 -23.34 -10.85
N LEU A 507 8.81 -22.24 -11.57
CA LEU A 507 9.12 -20.94 -10.98
C LEU A 507 7.86 -20.38 -10.29
N LEU A 508 8.01 -19.98 -9.04
CA LEU A 508 7.02 -19.25 -8.26
C LEU A 508 7.44 -17.78 -8.21
N VAL A 509 6.50 -16.85 -8.42
CA VAL A 509 6.74 -15.41 -8.44
C VAL A 509 5.60 -14.72 -7.71
N ALA A 510 5.90 -13.80 -6.79
CA ALA A 510 4.89 -13.03 -6.11
C ALA A 510 4.26 -12.00 -7.05
N ASP A 511 3.01 -11.64 -6.78
CA ASP A 511 2.39 -10.45 -7.37
C ASP A 511 3.02 -9.15 -6.82
N ALA A 512 2.64 -8.03 -7.41
CA ALA A 512 3.17 -6.71 -7.04
C ALA A 512 2.71 -6.24 -5.65
N GLU A 513 1.50 -6.63 -5.22
CA GLU A 513 0.96 -6.32 -3.89
C GLU A 513 1.69 -7.09 -2.79
N ARG A 514 2.32 -8.21 -3.17
CA ARG A 514 3.00 -9.14 -2.27
C ARG A 514 2.05 -9.56 -1.16
N THR A 515 0.85 -10.00 -1.57
CA THR A 515 -0.26 -10.32 -0.67
C THR A 515 0.22 -11.15 0.52
N PHE A 516 -0.11 -10.69 1.73
CA PHE A 516 0.36 -11.22 3.00
C PHE A 516 -0.81 -11.45 3.96
N GLY A 517 -0.85 -12.60 4.62
CA GLY A 517 -2.01 -13.05 5.39
C GLY A 517 -2.65 -14.29 4.79
N HIS A 518 -2.21 -14.66 3.58
CA HIS A 518 -2.57 -15.86 2.85
C HIS A 518 -1.36 -16.76 2.58
N THR A 519 -1.57 -18.06 2.39
CA THR A 519 -0.47 -18.97 2.04
C THR A 519 0.07 -18.69 0.65
N ASN A 520 1.21 -18.00 0.61
CA ASN A 520 1.93 -17.71 -0.62
C ASN A 520 3.44 -17.87 -0.42
N PHE A 521 3.99 -18.96 -0.99
CA PHE A 521 5.42 -19.24 -0.91
C PHE A 521 6.27 -18.19 -1.61
N ALA A 522 5.81 -17.65 -2.74
CA ALA A 522 6.61 -16.68 -3.49
C ALA A 522 6.76 -15.38 -2.69
N THR A 523 5.70 -14.93 -2.01
CA THR A 523 5.77 -13.74 -1.13
C THR A 523 6.84 -13.92 -0.05
N GLU A 524 6.94 -15.09 0.59
CA GLU A 524 7.93 -15.38 1.64
C GLU A 524 9.32 -15.81 1.12
N SER A 525 9.52 -15.83 -0.19
CA SER A 525 10.80 -16.18 -0.81
C SER A 525 11.71 -14.94 -0.92
N SER A 526 13.02 -15.16 -0.85
CA SER A 526 14.00 -14.12 -1.21
C SER A 526 13.80 -13.68 -2.64
N GLY A 527 13.96 -12.38 -2.91
CA GLY A 527 13.67 -11.86 -4.25
C GLY A 527 12.19 -11.95 -4.65
N ARG A 528 11.32 -12.47 -3.76
CA ARG A 528 9.91 -12.81 -3.99
C ARG A 528 9.71 -13.90 -5.04
N GLN A 529 10.69 -14.80 -5.19
CA GLN A 529 10.68 -15.87 -6.18
C GLN A 529 11.34 -17.14 -5.63
N SER A 530 10.89 -18.31 -6.06
CA SER A 530 11.51 -19.59 -5.68
C SER A 530 11.17 -20.68 -6.69
N VAL A 531 11.81 -21.85 -6.59
CA VAL A 531 11.58 -22.96 -7.52
C VAL A 531 10.94 -24.15 -6.82
N ARG A 532 9.79 -24.59 -7.32
CA ARG A 532 9.04 -25.75 -6.83
C ARG A 532 9.34 -27.03 -7.61
N LEU A 533 9.66 -28.10 -6.90
CA LEU A 533 9.92 -29.45 -7.41
C LEU A 533 8.78 -30.41 -7.00
N ASN A 534 7.91 -30.74 -7.94
CA ASN A 534 6.72 -31.58 -7.77
C ASN A 534 6.88 -33.01 -8.32
N SER A 535 7.99 -33.33 -9.00
CA SER A 535 8.18 -34.64 -9.64
C SER A 535 9.63 -35.10 -9.57
N THR A 536 9.80 -36.43 -9.54
CA THR A 536 11.13 -37.05 -9.61
C THR A 536 11.88 -36.61 -10.86
N GLY A 537 13.16 -36.27 -10.71
CA GLY A 537 14.03 -35.74 -11.76
C GLY A 537 13.98 -34.21 -11.93
N GLN A 538 13.10 -33.51 -11.19
CA GLN A 538 13.15 -32.05 -11.14
C GLN A 538 14.27 -31.57 -10.21
N PHE A 539 14.93 -30.47 -10.59
CA PHE A 539 16.11 -29.95 -9.90
C PHE A 539 16.24 -28.43 -9.97
N VAL A 540 17.12 -27.92 -9.12
CA VAL A 540 17.78 -26.61 -9.21
C VAL A 540 19.30 -26.82 -9.16
N GLU A 541 20.05 -26.29 -10.13
CA GLU A 541 21.50 -26.42 -10.28
C GLU A 541 22.20 -25.06 -10.24
N PHE A 542 22.93 -24.84 -9.15
CA PHE A 542 23.70 -23.64 -8.86
C PHE A 542 25.14 -23.82 -9.32
N THR A 543 25.78 -22.75 -9.79
CA THR A 543 27.22 -22.74 -10.08
C THR A 543 27.93 -21.84 -9.09
N SER A 544 28.86 -22.40 -8.30
CA SER A 544 29.55 -21.62 -7.27
C SER A 544 30.48 -20.57 -7.90
N THR A 545 30.55 -19.40 -7.28
CA THR A 545 31.53 -18.34 -7.60
C THR A 545 32.65 -18.27 -6.56
N VAL A 546 32.56 -19.06 -5.50
CA VAL A 546 33.54 -19.17 -4.41
C VAL A 546 33.88 -20.64 -4.13
N PRO A 547 35.07 -20.93 -3.56
CA PRO A 547 35.34 -22.22 -2.95
C PRO A 547 34.34 -22.50 -1.82
N THR A 548 34.00 -23.77 -1.59
CA THR A 548 33.03 -24.14 -0.56
C THR A 548 33.21 -25.57 -0.05
N ASN A 549 32.88 -25.79 1.22
CA ASN A 549 32.77 -27.10 1.85
C ASN A 549 31.53 -27.22 2.75
N SER A 550 30.55 -26.35 2.54
CA SER A 550 29.28 -26.39 3.26
C SER A 550 28.15 -25.91 2.37
N ILE A 551 26.93 -26.25 2.76
CA ILE A 551 25.71 -25.76 2.12
C ILE A 551 24.67 -25.47 3.19
N VAL A 552 24.00 -24.33 3.07
CA VAL A 552 22.71 -24.06 3.72
C VAL A 552 21.66 -23.97 2.62
N VAL A 553 20.51 -24.58 2.82
CA VAL A 553 19.39 -24.57 1.88
C VAL A 553 18.18 -23.96 2.58
N ARG A 554 17.74 -22.77 2.15
CA ARG A 554 16.45 -22.23 2.56
C ARG A 554 15.37 -22.90 1.73
N ASN A 555 14.48 -23.61 2.40
CA ASN A 555 13.55 -24.53 1.75
C ASN A 555 12.19 -24.58 2.45
N SER A 556 11.21 -25.12 1.73
CA SER A 556 9.93 -25.51 2.29
C SER A 556 9.53 -26.89 1.77
N ILE A 557 9.18 -27.77 2.71
CA ILE A 557 8.50 -29.04 2.45
C ILE A 557 7.12 -29.00 3.15
N PRO A 558 6.17 -29.88 2.78
CA PRO A 558 4.85 -29.89 3.39
C PRO A 558 4.94 -30.13 4.89
N ASP A 559 4.02 -29.51 5.63
CA ASP A 559 3.77 -29.86 7.02
C ASP A 559 3.08 -31.23 7.15
N SER A 560 3.13 -31.81 8.35
CA SER A 560 2.38 -33.01 8.70
C SER A 560 0.92 -32.67 9.01
N ALA A 561 0.03 -33.66 8.85
CA ALA A 561 -1.40 -33.46 9.09
C ALA A 561 -1.75 -33.09 10.56
N ASP A 562 -0.86 -33.38 11.50
CA ASP A 562 -0.98 -33.08 12.93
C ASP A 562 -0.09 -31.89 13.37
N GLY A 563 0.52 -31.19 12.41
CA GLY A 563 1.35 -30.00 12.64
C GLY A 563 2.70 -30.27 13.27
N GLN A 564 3.07 -31.54 13.51
CA GLN A 564 4.35 -31.95 14.10
C GLN A 564 5.57 -31.77 13.18
N GLY A 565 5.33 -31.36 11.94
CA GLY A 565 6.32 -31.30 10.88
C GLY A 565 6.64 -32.65 10.26
N LEU A 566 7.27 -32.61 9.09
CA LEU A 566 7.83 -33.75 8.40
C LEU A 566 9.35 -33.60 8.30
N GLU A 567 10.03 -34.73 8.24
CA GLU A 567 11.40 -34.81 7.74
C GLU A 567 11.40 -35.53 6.40
N ALA A 568 12.12 -34.97 5.44
CA ALA A 568 12.33 -35.57 4.13
C ALA A 568 13.78 -35.36 3.69
N THR A 569 14.17 -35.99 2.59
CA THR A 569 15.49 -35.77 1.99
C THR A 569 15.38 -35.11 0.63
N ILE A 570 16.43 -34.39 0.23
CA ILE A 570 16.66 -33.98 -1.16
C ILE A 570 18.07 -34.41 -1.57
N SER A 571 18.22 -34.93 -2.79
CA SER A 571 19.49 -35.45 -3.26
C SER A 571 20.40 -34.32 -3.77
N LEU A 572 21.62 -34.25 -3.23
CA LEU A 572 22.66 -33.31 -3.66
C LEU A 572 23.62 -34.00 -4.63
N TYR A 573 23.77 -33.40 -5.79
CA TYR A 573 24.76 -33.76 -6.79
C TYR A 573 25.82 -32.66 -6.91
N VAL A 574 27.07 -33.05 -7.11
CA VAL A 574 28.18 -32.13 -7.37
C VAL A 574 28.84 -32.50 -8.70
N ASP A 575 28.89 -31.55 -9.63
CA ASP A 575 29.34 -31.75 -11.03
C ASP A 575 28.68 -32.97 -11.71
N GLY A 576 27.40 -33.17 -11.42
CA GLY A 576 26.58 -34.25 -11.96
C GLY A 576 26.76 -35.62 -11.26
N ALA A 577 27.70 -35.76 -10.33
CA ALA A 577 27.86 -36.96 -9.52
C ALA A 577 27.04 -36.86 -8.22
N TYR A 578 26.35 -37.93 -7.84
CA TYR A 578 25.65 -37.98 -6.55
C TYR A 578 26.66 -37.86 -5.40
N GLN A 579 26.37 -36.99 -4.43
CA GLN A 579 27.23 -36.75 -3.27
C GLN A 579 26.60 -37.27 -1.99
N GLN A 580 25.46 -36.70 -1.59
CA GLN A 580 24.73 -37.11 -0.39
C GLN A 580 23.27 -36.68 -0.47
N LYS A 581 22.44 -37.18 0.45
CA LYS A 581 21.11 -36.62 0.71
C LYS A 581 21.22 -35.57 1.81
N LEU A 582 20.55 -34.43 1.63
CA LEU A 582 20.37 -33.44 2.67
C LEU A 582 19.02 -33.68 3.35
N THR A 583 18.99 -33.69 4.67
CA THR A 583 17.73 -33.73 5.44
C THR A 583 17.11 -32.35 5.45
N LEU A 584 15.83 -32.28 5.09
CA LEU A 584 14.99 -31.09 5.16
C LEU A 584 13.88 -31.34 6.19
N SER A 585 13.46 -30.29 6.89
CA SER A 585 12.44 -30.37 7.93
C SER A 585 11.41 -29.27 7.79
N SER A 586 10.15 -29.57 8.11
CA SER A 586 9.11 -28.56 8.32
C SER A 586 8.77 -28.36 9.80
N ARG A 587 9.53 -28.95 10.71
CA ARG A 587 9.23 -28.96 12.16
C ARG A 587 9.12 -27.57 12.77
N HIS A 588 9.93 -26.63 12.28
CA HIS A 588 9.99 -25.26 12.79
C HIS A 588 9.31 -24.25 11.86
N SER A 589 8.84 -24.65 10.68
CA SER A 589 8.05 -23.81 9.78
C SER A 589 6.55 -24.04 9.99
N TRP A 590 5.73 -23.36 9.18
CA TRP A 590 4.27 -23.49 9.15
C TRP A 590 3.55 -23.00 10.41
N LEU A 591 3.13 -21.74 10.37
CA LEU A 591 2.24 -21.13 11.35
C LEU A 591 0.89 -20.80 10.71
N TYR A 592 -0.20 -21.18 11.36
CA TYR A 592 -1.57 -21.16 10.86
C TYR A 592 -2.46 -20.15 11.59
N GLY A 593 -3.49 -19.61 10.93
CA GLY A 593 -4.47 -18.67 11.53
C GLY A 593 -4.41 -17.21 11.03
N ASN A 594 -4.69 -16.23 11.90
CA ASN A 594 -4.59 -14.78 11.61
C ASN A 594 -3.22 -14.21 12.04
N SER A 595 -2.60 -13.38 11.20
CA SER A 595 -1.33 -12.68 11.46
C SER A 595 -1.40 -11.45 12.37
N ASP A 596 -2.57 -10.89 12.64
CA ASP A 596 -2.72 -9.61 13.35
C ASP A 596 -2.42 -9.68 14.86
N GLY A 597 -2.53 -10.86 15.46
CA GLY A 597 -2.23 -11.07 16.89
C GLY A 597 -0.91 -11.84 17.08
N PRO A 598 0.01 -11.40 17.96
CA PRO A 598 1.30 -12.05 18.08
C PRO A 598 1.27 -13.52 18.48
N GLU A 599 0.34 -13.85 19.35
CA GLU A 599 0.10 -15.19 19.88
C GLU A 599 -1.10 -15.85 19.20
N SER A 600 -1.66 -15.25 18.15
CA SER A 600 -2.81 -15.79 17.41
C SER A 600 -2.43 -16.82 16.35
N LEU A 601 -1.13 -17.04 16.18
CA LEU A 601 -0.55 -18.06 15.31
C LEU A 601 -0.49 -19.40 16.04
N THR A 602 -0.90 -20.48 15.38
CA THR A 602 -0.77 -21.84 15.91
C THR A 602 0.08 -22.71 14.99
N ASN A 603 0.73 -23.73 15.52
CA ASN A 603 1.34 -24.82 14.75
C ASN A 603 0.35 -25.98 14.51
N THR A 604 -0.95 -25.76 14.70
CA THR A 604 -2.01 -26.72 14.34
C THR A 604 -2.52 -26.42 12.93
N PRO A 605 -2.44 -27.37 11.98
CA PRO A 605 -2.84 -27.12 10.60
C PRO A 605 -4.30 -26.67 10.45
N GLY A 606 -4.51 -25.56 9.74
CA GLY A 606 -5.83 -25.05 9.39
C GLY A 606 -5.81 -23.64 8.81
N GLY A 607 -6.72 -23.33 7.89
CA GLY A 607 -6.79 -22.01 7.26
C GLY A 607 -5.51 -21.65 6.49
N ASP A 608 -5.21 -20.35 6.42
CA ASP A 608 -3.98 -19.83 5.84
C ASP A 608 -2.78 -20.02 6.78
N ALA A 609 -1.65 -20.41 6.17
CA ALA A 609 -0.33 -20.58 6.75
C ALA A 609 0.67 -19.50 6.31
N ARG A 610 1.66 -19.24 7.17
CA ARG A 610 2.82 -18.34 7.00
C ARG A 610 4.06 -18.90 7.69
N ARG A 611 5.19 -18.21 7.58
CA ARG A 611 6.51 -18.70 8.04
C ARG A 611 6.79 -20.08 7.43
N LEU A 612 6.61 -20.15 6.11
CA LEU A 612 6.55 -21.36 5.29
C LEU A 612 7.92 -21.99 5.06
N PHE A 613 8.99 -21.23 5.25
CA PHE A 613 10.37 -21.65 5.02
C PHE A 613 11.11 -21.93 6.33
N ASP A 614 12.08 -22.81 6.22
CA ASP A 614 13.10 -23.09 7.24
C ASP A 614 14.45 -23.27 6.53
N GLU A 615 15.52 -23.36 7.30
CA GLU A 615 16.86 -23.64 6.77
C GLU A 615 17.37 -25.02 7.14
N SER A 616 18.13 -25.63 6.24
CA SER A 616 18.80 -26.90 6.50
C SER A 616 20.25 -26.81 6.06
N HIS A 617 21.18 -27.25 6.91
CA HIS A 617 22.61 -27.03 6.69
C HIS A 617 23.43 -28.31 6.81
N ALA A 618 24.52 -28.40 6.05
CA ALA A 618 25.45 -29.52 6.10
C ALA A 618 26.90 -29.11 5.78
N LEU A 619 27.85 -29.72 6.49
CA LEU A 619 29.25 -29.77 6.06
C LEU A 619 29.42 -30.85 4.99
N LEU A 620 30.20 -30.54 3.96
CA LEU A 620 30.53 -31.46 2.88
C LEU A 620 31.85 -32.16 3.22
N GLY A 621 31.98 -33.44 2.84
CA GLY A 621 33.19 -34.24 3.12
C GLY A 621 34.48 -33.78 2.44
N THR A 622 34.42 -32.78 1.56
CA THR A 622 35.57 -32.18 0.89
C THR A 622 35.30 -30.70 0.56
N SER A 623 36.36 -29.97 0.21
CA SER A 623 36.24 -28.61 -0.36
C SER A 623 36.19 -28.68 -1.88
N TYR A 624 35.33 -27.87 -2.46
CA TYR A 624 35.12 -27.72 -3.89
C TYR A 624 35.59 -26.34 -4.36
N PRO A 625 36.22 -26.22 -5.53
CA PRO A 625 36.65 -24.93 -6.07
C PRO A 625 35.47 -24.08 -6.58
N ALA A 626 35.70 -22.79 -6.84
CA ALA A 626 34.77 -21.96 -7.60
C ALA A 626 34.53 -22.56 -9.01
N GLY A 627 33.32 -22.40 -9.54
CA GLY A 627 32.85 -22.98 -10.80
C GLY A 627 32.21 -24.36 -10.66
N THR A 628 32.21 -24.94 -9.46
CA THR A 628 31.58 -26.24 -9.16
C THR A 628 30.06 -26.12 -9.24
N LYS A 629 29.41 -27.13 -9.82
CA LYS A 629 27.94 -27.19 -9.92
C LYS A 629 27.33 -27.97 -8.78
N PHE A 630 26.46 -27.33 -8.00
CA PHE A 630 25.68 -27.94 -6.92
C PHE A 630 24.23 -28.08 -7.37
N LYS A 631 23.75 -29.32 -7.52
CA LYS A 631 22.38 -29.59 -7.97
C LYS A 631 21.57 -30.27 -6.86
N LEU A 632 20.51 -29.60 -6.43
CA LEU A 632 19.47 -30.15 -5.55
C LEU A 632 18.40 -30.77 -6.44
N GLN A 633 18.21 -32.08 -6.35
CA GLN A 633 17.30 -32.84 -7.21
C GLN A 633 16.37 -33.71 -6.36
N ARG A 634 15.09 -33.74 -6.74
CA ARG A 634 14.12 -34.68 -6.18
C ARG A 634 14.27 -36.03 -6.87
N ASP A 635 14.85 -37.01 -6.20
CA ASP A 635 14.96 -38.40 -6.66
C ASP A 635 13.83 -39.30 -6.15
N SER A 636 13.82 -40.57 -6.55
CA SER A 636 12.77 -41.54 -6.18
C SER A 636 12.66 -41.81 -4.67
N GLY A 637 13.73 -41.55 -3.91
CA GLY A 637 13.74 -41.65 -2.44
C GLY A 637 13.54 -40.33 -1.71
N ASP A 638 13.28 -39.23 -2.44
CA ASP A 638 12.99 -37.91 -1.89
C ASP A 638 11.46 -37.77 -1.80
N SER A 639 10.92 -38.09 -0.61
CA SER A 639 9.53 -38.48 -0.40
C SER A 639 8.54 -37.35 -0.10
N ALA A 640 8.98 -36.10 0.08
CA ALA A 640 8.04 -35.00 0.29
C ALA A 640 7.17 -34.79 -0.95
N SER A 641 5.90 -34.43 -0.76
CA SER A 641 4.96 -34.27 -1.89
C SER A 641 5.38 -33.12 -2.81
N PHE A 642 6.02 -32.09 -2.27
CA PHE A 642 6.72 -31.04 -3.00
C PHE A 642 7.97 -30.60 -2.24
N TYR A 643 8.85 -29.90 -2.95
CA TYR A 643 9.99 -29.17 -2.40
C TYR A 643 9.96 -27.77 -2.99
N ILE A 644 10.12 -26.74 -2.18
CA ILE A 644 10.33 -25.38 -2.67
C ILE A 644 11.72 -24.96 -2.23
N ILE A 645 12.57 -24.65 -3.21
CA ILE A 645 13.94 -24.21 -3.00
C ILE A 645 13.95 -22.72 -3.26
N ASP A 646 14.31 -21.96 -2.24
CA ASP A 646 14.41 -20.49 -2.29
C ASP A 646 15.82 -20.08 -2.66
N MET A 647 16.79 -20.40 -1.79
CA MET A 647 18.19 -20.07 -2.00
C MET A 647 19.13 -21.12 -1.39
N ILE A 648 20.40 -21.05 -1.78
CA ILE A 648 21.48 -21.72 -1.03
C ILE A 648 22.55 -20.72 -0.58
N ASP A 649 23.12 -20.92 0.62
CA ASP A 649 24.38 -20.29 1.03
C ASP A 649 25.53 -21.29 0.88
N LEU A 650 26.61 -20.89 0.20
CA LEU A 650 27.84 -21.67 0.09
C LEU A 650 28.98 -20.96 0.83
N GLU A 651 29.61 -21.65 1.77
CA GLU A 651 30.71 -21.14 2.60
C GLU A 651 31.95 -22.04 2.48
N GLN A 652 33.13 -21.45 2.54
CA GLN A 652 34.36 -22.19 2.84
C GLN A 652 34.61 -22.13 4.34
N VAL A 653 34.03 -23.08 5.07
CA VAL A 653 34.15 -23.21 6.52
C VAL A 653 35.57 -23.60 6.90
N ALA A 654 36.17 -22.86 7.83
CA ALA A 654 37.48 -23.15 8.38
C ALA A 654 37.47 -24.43 9.25
N PRO A 655 38.61 -25.13 9.40
CA PRO A 655 38.75 -26.18 10.40
C PRO A 655 38.36 -25.70 11.81
N PRO A 656 37.91 -26.61 12.71
CA PRO A 656 37.55 -26.23 14.06
C PRO A 656 38.71 -25.57 14.80
N LEU A 657 38.41 -24.53 15.57
CA LEU A 657 39.39 -23.89 16.44
C LEU A 657 39.88 -24.87 17.51
N THR A 658 41.14 -24.73 17.90
CA THR A 658 41.73 -25.50 19.00
C THR A 658 41.46 -24.83 20.35
N GLN A 659 41.34 -25.64 21.40
CA GLN A 659 41.21 -25.15 22.78
C GLN A 659 42.27 -24.08 23.11
N PRO A 660 41.86 -22.84 23.46
CA PRO A 660 42.79 -21.81 23.87
C PRO A 660 43.51 -22.17 25.17
N ALA A 661 44.76 -21.71 25.32
CA ALA A 661 45.52 -21.89 26.55
C ALA A 661 44.79 -21.23 27.74
N GLY A 662 44.66 -21.95 28.85
CA GLY A 662 43.97 -21.49 30.06
C GLY A 662 42.48 -21.83 30.12
N CYS A 663 41.85 -22.18 29.00
CA CYS A 663 40.47 -22.64 29.02
C CYS A 663 40.37 -24.09 29.49
N THR A 664 39.26 -24.44 30.12
CA THR A 664 38.95 -25.81 30.56
C THR A 664 37.75 -26.33 29.78
N SER A 665 37.87 -27.55 29.26
CA SER A 665 36.80 -28.15 28.44
C SER A 665 35.63 -28.62 29.29
N ILE A 666 34.40 -28.42 28.81
CA ILE A 666 33.18 -28.99 29.41
C ILE A 666 33.22 -30.54 29.52
N THR A 667 34.04 -31.21 28.70
CA THR A 667 34.26 -32.67 28.81
C THR A 667 34.93 -33.09 30.13
N GLN A 668 35.72 -32.19 30.73
CA GLN A 668 36.30 -32.43 32.06
C GLN A 668 35.25 -32.36 33.17
N TYR A 669 34.11 -31.73 32.88
CA TYR A 669 32.93 -31.68 33.76
C TYR A 669 31.93 -32.81 33.46
N GLY A 670 32.25 -33.72 32.54
CA GLY A 670 31.44 -34.91 32.23
C GLY A 670 30.52 -34.79 31.02
N ALA A 671 30.57 -33.68 30.28
CA ALA A 671 29.85 -33.56 29.01
C ALA A 671 30.42 -34.53 27.96
N VAL A 672 29.58 -35.11 27.11
CA VAL A 672 29.99 -36.02 26.04
C VAL A 672 29.33 -35.59 24.72
N PRO A 673 30.10 -35.28 23.66
CA PRO A 673 29.51 -34.80 22.42
C PRO A 673 28.74 -35.92 21.72
N ASP A 674 27.68 -35.53 21.01
CA ASP A 674 26.93 -36.36 20.05
C ASP A 674 26.27 -37.63 20.66
N ASP A 675 26.09 -37.70 21.98
CA ASP A 675 25.51 -38.88 22.66
C ASP A 675 24.00 -38.77 22.94
N GLY A 676 23.41 -37.59 22.70
CA GLY A 676 21.99 -37.30 22.90
C GLY A 676 21.56 -37.10 24.37
N ILE A 677 22.51 -37.09 25.31
CA ILE A 677 22.29 -36.91 26.74
C ILE A 677 22.43 -35.42 27.09
N ASP A 678 21.61 -34.92 28.03
CA ASP A 678 21.66 -33.52 28.47
C ASP A 678 22.98 -33.19 29.19
N ASP A 679 23.71 -32.23 28.65
CA ASP A 679 25.01 -31.72 29.13
C ASP A 679 24.88 -30.45 29.98
N ALA A 680 23.66 -29.92 30.18
CA ALA A 680 23.44 -28.63 30.82
C ALA A 680 24.11 -28.52 32.20
N ASP A 681 24.09 -29.58 33.01
CA ASP A 681 24.72 -29.59 34.34
C ASP A 681 26.26 -29.50 34.25
N ALA A 682 26.88 -30.08 33.23
CA ALA A 682 28.33 -29.99 33.01
C ALA A 682 28.73 -28.59 32.53
N ILE A 683 27.95 -28.00 31.62
CA ILE A 683 28.12 -26.63 31.15
C ILE A 683 27.96 -25.65 32.32
N GLN A 684 26.91 -25.79 33.12
CA GLN A 684 26.64 -24.95 34.29
C GLN A 684 27.81 -24.95 35.27
N ARG A 685 28.34 -26.14 35.62
CA ARG A 685 29.50 -26.24 36.52
C ARG A 685 30.74 -25.54 35.97
N ALA A 686 31.05 -25.72 34.68
CA ALA A 686 32.19 -25.08 34.06
C ALA A 686 32.06 -23.55 34.10
N VAL A 687 30.87 -23.02 33.75
CA VAL A 687 30.59 -21.58 33.79
C VAL A 687 30.64 -21.02 35.21
N THR A 688 30.12 -21.75 36.19
CA THR A 688 30.21 -21.36 37.60
C THR A 688 31.66 -21.33 38.09
N ASP A 689 32.49 -22.29 37.72
CA ASP A 689 33.92 -22.30 38.07
C ASP A 689 34.68 -21.13 37.46
N ASP A 690 34.35 -20.74 36.23
CA ASP A 690 34.96 -19.58 35.57
C ASP A 690 34.53 -18.27 36.26
N GLN A 691 33.23 -18.10 36.51
CA GLN A 691 32.67 -16.98 37.25
C GLN A 691 33.30 -16.82 38.64
N ASN A 692 33.68 -17.93 39.29
CA ASN A 692 34.34 -17.96 40.59
C ASN A 692 35.88 -17.85 40.51
N GLY A 693 36.47 -17.78 39.31
CA GLY A 693 37.91 -17.69 39.09
C GLY A 693 38.69 -18.99 39.36
N VAL A 694 38.01 -20.14 39.38
CA VAL A 694 38.62 -21.49 39.50
C VAL A 694 39.29 -21.88 38.18
N ILE A 695 38.65 -21.55 37.06
CA ILE A 695 39.22 -21.62 35.71
C ILE A 695 39.24 -20.21 35.11
N SER A 696 39.91 -20.05 33.96
CA SER A 696 40.04 -18.73 33.31
C SER A 696 39.19 -18.55 32.05
N CYS A 697 38.64 -19.66 31.54
CA CYS A 697 37.61 -19.67 30.50
C CYS A 697 37.02 -21.08 30.35
N VAL A 698 35.79 -21.15 29.86
CA VAL A 698 35.10 -22.37 29.44
C VAL A 698 35.38 -22.64 27.96
N TRP A 699 35.76 -23.87 27.63
CA TRP A 699 35.92 -24.35 26.26
C TRP A 699 34.85 -25.39 25.90
N ILE A 700 34.11 -25.13 24.83
CA ILE A 700 33.15 -26.05 24.23
C ILE A 700 33.81 -26.63 22.97
N PRO A 701 34.25 -27.91 22.98
CA PRO A 701 34.92 -28.50 21.82
C PRO A 701 33.95 -28.74 20.64
N PRO A 702 34.47 -29.16 19.47
CA PRO A 702 33.62 -29.63 18.39
C PRO A 702 32.70 -30.77 18.84
N GLY A 703 31.44 -30.74 18.40
CA GLY A 703 30.38 -31.68 18.73
C GLY A 703 29.02 -30.99 18.88
N GLN A 704 27.97 -31.80 18.88
CA GLN A 704 26.63 -31.40 19.30
C GLN A 704 26.45 -31.71 20.79
N TRP A 705 25.97 -30.73 21.54
CA TRP A 705 25.82 -30.82 23.00
C TRP A 705 24.38 -30.49 23.35
N ARG A 706 23.69 -31.43 24.00
CA ARG A 706 22.28 -31.23 24.33
C ARG A 706 22.20 -30.34 25.57
N GLN A 707 21.41 -29.28 25.50
CA GLN A 707 21.23 -28.33 26.60
C GLN A 707 19.73 -28.13 26.85
N GLU A 708 19.22 -28.76 27.90
CA GLU A 708 17.79 -28.66 28.28
C GLU A 708 17.56 -27.78 29.52
N LYS A 709 18.58 -27.05 29.98
CA LYS A 709 18.44 -25.99 30.99
C LYS A 709 19.17 -24.71 30.62
N LYS A 710 18.57 -23.57 30.93
CA LYS A 710 19.17 -22.25 30.85
C LYS A 710 20.38 -22.16 31.79
N ILE A 711 21.53 -21.71 31.29
CA ILE A 711 22.72 -21.48 32.13
C ILE A 711 22.61 -20.11 32.78
N LEU A 712 22.59 -20.08 34.11
CA LEU A 712 22.47 -18.86 34.90
C LEU A 712 23.14 -19.01 36.28
N THR A 713 23.25 -17.93 37.05
CA THR A 713 23.84 -17.97 38.39
C THR A 713 22.80 -18.38 39.41
N ASP A 714 23.11 -19.40 40.22
CA ASP A 714 22.25 -19.80 41.34
C ASP A 714 21.98 -18.61 42.26
N ASP A 715 20.70 -18.33 42.56
CA ASP A 715 20.32 -17.18 43.39
C ASP A 715 20.73 -17.45 44.85
N PRO A 716 21.76 -16.75 45.39
CA PRO A 716 22.26 -17.03 46.73
C PRO A 716 21.22 -16.77 47.82
N LEU A 717 20.18 -15.97 47.53
CA LEU A 717 19.11 -15.66 48.47
C LEU A 717 17.86 -16.54 48.29
N ASN A 718 17.86 -17.45 47.30
CA ASN A 718 16.75 -18.36 47.01
C ASN A 718 15.39 -17.65 46.97
N ARG A 719 15.31 -16.49 46.30
CA ARG A 719 14.15 -15.59 46.36
C ARG A 719 12.92 -16.11 45.63
N GLY A 720 12.97 -17.33 45.08
CA GLY A 720 11.85 -18.01 44.44
C GLY A 720 12.16 -18.41 43.00
N GLN A 721 11.26 -19.22 42.44
CA GLN A 721 11.44 -19.91 41.16
C GLN A 721 11.63 -18.98 39.95
N PHE A 722 11.18 -17.72 40.01
CA PHE A 722 11.16 -16.79 38.89
C PHE A 722 12.18 -15.65 39.00
N ASN A 723 12.98 -15.63 40.07
CA ASN A 723 14.01 -14.64 40.27
C ASN A 723 15.33 -15.17 39.71
N GLN A 724 15.82 -14.54 38.65
CA GLN A 724 17.03 -14.97 37.96
C GLN A 724 18.18 -14.00 38.16
N VAL A 725 19.33 -14.56 38.53
CA VAL A 725 20.63 -13.91 38.55
C VAL A 725 21.39 -14.42 37.34
N GLY A 726 21.80 -13.53 36.44
CA GLY A 726 22.54 -13.90 35.25
C GLY A 726 23.97 -14.29 35.57
N ILE A 727 24.63 -14.98 34.64
CA ILE A 727 26.07 -15.22 34.73
C ILE A 727 26.84 -13.91 34.62
N SER A 728 27.89 -13.80 35.40
CA SER A 728 28.84 -12.69 35.38
C SER A 728 30.27 -13.19 35.32
N ASN A 729 31.18 -12.34 34.83
CA ASN A 729 32.63 -12.61 34.82
C ASN A 729 33.05 -13.94 34.18
N ALA A 730 32.37 -14.34 33.09
CA ALA A 730 32.62 -15.61 32.42
C ALA A 730 33.09 -15.41 30.97
N THR A 731 34.07 -16.18 30.54
CA THR A 731 34.53 -16.30 29.15
C THR A 731 34.23 -17.69 28.62
N ILE A 732 33.32 -17.78 27.66
CA ILE A 732 32.84 -19.04 27.06
C ILE A 732 33.19 -19.02 25.58
N ARG A 733 33.94 -20.03 25.11
CA ARG A 733 34.41 -20.12 23.72
C ARG A 733 34.12 -21.50 23.13
N GLY A 734 33.57 -21.51 21.92
CA GLY A 734 33.43 -22.71 21.10
C GLY A 734 34.52 -22.85 20.03
N ALA A 735 34.41 -23.92 19.25
CA ALA A 735 35.33 -24.24 18.16
C ALA A 735 34.94 -23.63 16.80
N GLY A 736 33.94 -22.75 16.77
CA GLY A 736 33.31 -22.16 15.59
C GLY A 736 31.84 -22.58 15.49
N MET A 737 30.99 -21.71 14.91
CA MET A 737 29.53 -21.95 14.82
C MET A 737 29.15 -23.28 14.15
N TRP A 738 29.91 -23.71 13.15
CA TRP A 738 29.69 -24.99 12.44
C TRP A 738 30.16 -26.21 13.23
N HIS A 739 30.93 -26.02 14.32
CA HIS A 739 31.63 -27.10 15.01
C HIS A 739 31.12 -27.31 16.43
N SER A 740 30.83 -26.26 17.18
CA SER A 740 30.33 -26.34 18.56
C SER A 740 28.87 -25.92 18.62
N GLN A 741 27.97 -26.91 18.69
CA GLN A 741 26.53 -26.69 18.56
C GLN A 741 25.82 -27.09 19.85
N LEU A 742 25.24 -26.12 20.55
CA LEU A 742 24.32 -26.37 21.65
C LEU A 742 22.91 -26.55 21.06
N TYR A 743 22.16 -27.56 21.49
CA TYR A 743 20.80 -27.77 20.99
C TYR A 743 19.83 -28.23 22.08
N SER A 744 18.55 -27.90 21.93
CA SER A 744 17.46 -28.41 22.77
C SER A 744 16.50 -29.26 21.95
N THR A 745 15.88 -30.25 22.59
CA THR A 745 14.82 -31.09 21.98
C THR A 745 13.48 -30.89 22.67
N ILE A 746 13.47 -30.29 23.86
CA ILE A 746 12.26 -30.04 24.63
C ILE A 746 11.81 -28.61 24.35
N GLU A 747 10.63 -28.48 23.74
CA GLU A 747 10.02 -27.17 23.47
C GLU A 747 9.87 -26.39 24.79
N PRO A 748 10.18 -25.08 24.84
CA PRO A 748 10.30 -24.36 26.11
C PRO A 748 9.06 -24.43 27.01
N GLN A 749 7.87 -24.35 26.43
CA GLN A 749 6.60 -24.47 27.14
C GLN A 749 6.38 -25.85 27.79
N ASN A 750 7.13 -26.88 27.37
CA ASN A 750 7.05 -28.26 27.87
C ASN A 750 8.19 -28.61 28.83
N ALA A 751 9.17 -27.73 29.04
CA ALA A 751 10.40 -28.05 29.76
C ALA A 751 10.26 -28.24 31.28
N GLY A 752 9.06 -28.05 31.87
CA GLY A 752 8.74 -28.43 33.25
C GLY A 752 9.78 -27.98 34.29
N GLY A 753 9.73 -26.72 34.72
CA GLY A 753 10.74 -26.15 35.63
C GLY A 753 11.57 -25.02 35.00
N ILE A 754 11.01 -24.30 34.04
CA ILE A 754 11.61 -23.10 33.48
C ILE A 754 11.92 -22.12 34.63
N ASN A 755 13.16 -21.63 34.70
CA ASN A 755 13.61 -20.66 35.71
C ASN A 755 12.85 -19.32 35.59
N HIS A 756 12.14 -19.08 34.48
CA HIS A 756 11.15 -18.01 34.30
C HIS A 756 10.26 -18.37 33.09
N PRO A 757 8.93 -18.21 33.16
CA PRO A 757 8.02 -18.66 32.09
C PRO A 757 8.23 -18.01 30.73
N HIS A 758 9.04 -16.94 30.67
CA HIS A 758 9.32 -16.16 29.45
C HIS A 758 10.66 -16.52 28.77
N GLU A 759 11.57 -17.23 29.44
CA GLU A 759 12.99 -17.27 29.02
C GLU A 759 13.46 -18.61 28.45
N GLY A 760 12.70 -19.67 28.72
CA GLY A 760 12.93 -21.01 28.19
C GLY A 760 14.06 -21.78 28.86
N ASN A 761 14.46 -22.88 28.20
CA ASN A 761 15.28 -23.95 28.76
C ASN A 761 16.63 -24.13 28.06
N PHE A 762 17.08 -23.18 27.23
CA PHE A 762 18.36 -23.29 26.51
C PHE A 762 19.09 -21.93 26.45
N GLY A 763 20.37 -21.96 26.11
CA GLY A 763 21.21 -20.76 26.04
C GLY A 763 21.58 -20.21 27.42
N PHE A 764 21.77 -18.89 27.53
CA PHE A 764 22.41 -18.25 28.69
C PHE A 764 21.61 -17.04 29.20
N ASP A 765 21.52 -16.88 30.52
CA ASP A 765 21.12 -15.62 31.15
C ASP A 765 22.35 -14.83 31.61
N ILE A 766 22.48 -13.57 31.23
CA ILE A 766 23.72 -12.78 31.34
C ILE A 766 23.46 -11.49 32.13
N ASP A 767 24.29 -11.24 33.15
CA ASP A 767 24.25 -9.99 33.91
C ASP A 767 25.37 -9.01 33.53
N GLN A 768 26.66 -9.38 33.51
CA GLN A 768 27.76 -8.46 33.15
C GLN A 768 29.11 -9.16 32.96
N PHE A 769 30.06 -8.52 32.27
CA PHE A 769 31.43 -9.01 32.06
C PHE A 769 31.50 -10.41 31.44
N VAL A 770 30.56 -10.75 30.55
CA VAL A 770 30.55 -12.03 29.85
C VAL A 770 31.16 -11.90 28.45
N GLN A 771 32.05 -12.82 28.09
CA GLN A 771 32.61 -12.94 26.75
C GLN A 771 32.14 -14.27 26.16
N LEU A 772 31.26 -14.25 25.15
CA LEU A 772 30.70 -15.45 24.52
C LEU A 772 31.09 -15.48 23.04
N SER A 773 31.77 -16.54 22.58
CA SER A 773 32.13 -16.61 21.16
C SER A 773 32.17 -18.00 20.52
N ASP A 774 32.06 -17.99 19.19
CA ASP A 774 32.41 -19.10 18.29
C ASP A 774 31.61 -20.39 18.50
N LEU A 775 30.28 -20.29 18.63
CA LEU A 775 29.39 -21.45 18.82
C LEU A 775 28.01 -21.23 18.18
N ALA A 776 27.20 -22.29 18.11
CA ALA A 776 25.80 -22.21 17.73
C ALA A 776 24.88 -22.61 18.90
N ILE A 777 23.67 -22.04 18.92
CA ILE A 777 22.58 -22.33 19.85
C ILE A 777 21.32 -22.61 19.02
N PHE A 778 20.91 -23.85 18.95
CA PHE A 778 19.70 -24.27 18.23
C PHE A 778 18.59 -24.57 19.23
N GLY A 779 17.59 -23.70 19.25
CA GLY A 779 16.41 -23.84 20.08
C GLY A 779 15.48 -24.95 19.58
N SER A 780 14.41 -25.16 20.33
CA SER A 780 13.37 -26.16 20.07
C SER A 780 12.01 -25.51 19.83
N GLY A 781 11.96 -24.18 19.65
CA GLY A 781 10.73 -23.42 19.50
C GLY A 781 9.97 -23.80 18.22
N ARG A 782 8.63 -23.78 18.30
CA ARG A 782 7.71 -24.09 17.18
C ARG A 782 6.62 -23.05 16.94
N ILE A 783 6.46 -22.14 17.91
CA ILE A 783 5.52 -21.03 17.92
C ILE A 783 6.10 -19.93 18.80
N ARG A 784 5.60 -18.69 18.65
CA ARG A 784 6.02 -17.55 19.48
C ARG A 784 5.67 -17.75 20.97
N GLY A 785 4.48 -18.27 21.24
CA GLY A 785 4.00 -18.67 22.56
C GLY A 785 2.79 -19.59 22.49
N GLY A 786 2.68 -20.56 23.40
CA GLY A 786 1.63 -21.57 23.44
C GLY A 786 0.35 -21.14 24.15
N ASP A 787 -0.65 -22.04 24.14
CA ASP A 787 -1.92 -21.86 24.85
C ASP A 787 -1.69 -21.42 26.31
N GLY A 788 -2.29 -20.31 26.73
CA GLY A 788 -2.17 -19.78 28.09
C GLY A 788 -0.99 -18.84 28.36
N ASN A 789 -0.43 -18.19 27.33
CA ASN A 789 0.67 -17.21 27.40
C ASN A 789 2.03 -17.79 27.82
N ALA A 790 2.30 -19.06 27.55
CA ALA A 790 3.65 -19.62 27.73
C ALA A 790 4.56 -19.17 26.57
N GLU A 791 5.75 -18.62 26.82
CA GLU A 791 6.62 -18.12 25.72
C GLU A 791 7.56 -19.20 25.16
N GLY A 792 7.95 -19.05 23.89
CA GLY A 792 8.76 -20.02 23.13
C GLY A 792 10.27 -20.00 23.37
N GLY A 793 10.74 -19.43 24.49
CA GLY A 793 12.15 -19.44 24.94
C GLY A 793 13.12 -18.50 24.21
N VAL A 794 14.05 -17.89 24.93
CA VAL A 794 15.02 -16.90 24.40
C VAL A 794 16.40 -17.53 24.33
N GLY A 795 17.20 -17.23 23.29
CA GLY A 795 18.58 -17.71 23.19
C GLY A 795 19.46 -17.11 24.30
N LEU A 796 19.64 -15.79 24.27
CA LEU A 796 20.39 -15.03 25.28
C LEU A 796 19.49 -13.97 25.91
N ASN A 797 19.42 -13.90 27.22
CA ASN A 797 18.68 -12.84 27.91
C ASN A 797 19.38 -12.38 29.18
N GLY A 798 18.84 -11.38 29.85
CA GLY A 798 19.37 -10.86 31.11
C GLY A 798 19.63 -9.36 31.05
N ARG A 799 20.39 -8.84 32.01
CA ARG A 799 20.68 -7.40 32.13
C ARG A 799 21.81 -6.94 31.22
N PHE A 800 22.75 -7.84 30.89
CA PHE A 800 23.97 -7.64 30.11
C PHE A 800 24.99 -6.62 30.65
N GLY A 801 24.55 -5.62 31.43
CA GLY A 801 25.41 -4.75 32.22
C GLY A 801 26.57 -4.15 31.41
N THR A 802 27.75 -4.08 32.02
CA THR A 802 28.96 -3.58 31.35
C THR A 802 29.92 -4.70 30.98
N GLY A 803 30.81 -4.44 30.02
CA GLY A 803 31.91 -5.35 29.69
C GLY A 803 31.49 -6.67 29.05
N THR A 804 30.24 -6.80 28.61
CA THR A 804 29.74 -7.99 27.92
C THR A 804 29.95 -7.86 26.41
N LYS A 805 30.47 -8.92 25.78
CA LYS A 805 30.66 -9.03 24.34
C LYS A 805 30.25 -10.41 23.85
N VAL A 806 29.52 -10.44 22.74
CA VAL A 806 29.11 -11.68 22.07
C VAL A 806 29.56 -11.62 20.61
N SER A 807 30.35 -12.61 20.18
CA SER A 807 30.89 -12.61 18.81
C SER A 807 30.84 -13.98 18.15
N ASN A 808 30.54 -14.00 16.86
CA ASN A 808 30.49 -15.23 16.07
C ASN A 808 29.57 -16.31 16.68
N VAL A 809 28.34 -15.92 17.05
CA VAL A 809 27.32 -16.85 17.54
C VAL A 809 26.20 -17.01 16.52
N TRP A 810 25.81 -18.26 16.25
CA TRP A 810 24.67 -18.62 15.42
C TRP A 810 23.49 -19.05 16.30
N ILE A 811 22.33 -18.41 16.20
CA ILE A 811 21.12 -18.78 16.94
C ILE A 811 19.98 -19.09 15.96
N GLU A 812 19.32 -20.24 16.15
CA GLU A 812 18.11 -20.62 15.39
C GLU A 812 17.00 -21.14 16.30
N HIS A 813 15.76 -21.10 15.80
CA HIS A 813 14.59 -21.75 16.40
C HIS A 813 14.32 -21.37 17.86
N ALA A 814 14.75 -20.17 18.25
CA ALA A 814 14.37 -19.51 19.49
C ALA A 814 13.14 -18.62 19.25
N ASN A 815 12.39 -18.30 20.31
CA ASN A 815 11.41 -17.22 20.23
C ASN A 815 12.12 -15.90 19.90
N VAL A 816 13.01 -15.46 20.80
CA VAL A 816 13.88 -14.31 20.57
C VAL A 816 15.33 -14.77 20.53
N GLY A 817 16.14 -14.23 19.62
CA GLY A 817 17.57 -14.49 19.60
C GLY A 817 18.27 -13.95 20.84
N VAL A 818 18.18 -12.63 21.06
CA VAL A 818 18.74 -11.93 22.22
C VAL A 818 17.76 -10.88 22.77
N TRP A 819 17.45 -10.96 24.06
CA TRP A 819 16.66 -9.95 24.78
C TRP A 819 17.51 -9.25 25.84
N VAL A 820 17.93 -8.01 25.56
CA VAL A 820 18.82 -7.24 26.43
C VAL A 820 18.04 -6.30 27.34
N GLY A 821 18.03 -6.61 28.63
CA GLY A 821 17.42 -5.79 29.66
C GLY A 821 16.46 -6.60 30.53
N ARG A 822 16.28 -6.13 31.77
CA ARG A 822 15.26 -6.61 32.69
C ARG A 822 14.59 -5.41 33.32
N ASP A 823 13.32 -5.53 33.67
CA ASP A 823 12.60 -4.49 34.40
C ASP A 823 13.28 -4.20 35.74
N TYR A 824 13.28 -2.94 36.17
CA TYR A 824 13.86 -2.55 37.46
C TYR A 824 13.26 -3.31 38.66
N THR A 825 12.00 -3.72 38.55
CA THR A 825 11.32 -4.54 39.57
C THR A 825 11.87 -5.96 39.67
N ASN A 826 12.59 -6.44 38.64
CA ASN A 826 13.32 -7.70 38.68
C ASN A 826 14.65 -7.51 39.44
N ILE A 827 14.63 -7.87 40.73
CA ILE A 827 15.76 -7.78 41.68
C ILE A 827 16.45 -6.39 41.63
N PRO A 828 15.87 -5.35 42.27
CA PRO A 828 16.36 -3.98 42.22
C PRO A 828 17.84 -3.80 42.59
N GLU A 829 18.38 -4.68 43.43
CA GLU A 829 19.79 -4.63 43.86
C GLU A 829 20.78 -4.96 42.73
N LEU A 830 20.30 -5.64 41.69
CA LEU A 830 21.08 -6.00 40.50
C LEU A 830 20.83 -5.06 39.33
N TRP A 831 20.14 -3.93 39.53
CA TRP A 831 19.92 -2.94 38.47
C TRP A 831 21.24 -2.52 37.80
N GLY A 832 21.34 -2.79 36.51
CA GLY A 832 22.53 -2.53 35.70
C GLY A 832 22.18 -2.72 34.23
N PRO A 833 21.67 -1.69 33.55
CA PRO A 833 21.29 -1.80 32.15
C PRO A 833 22.51 -2.08 31.26
N GLY A 834 22.27 -2.66 30.08
CA GLY A 834 23.31 -2.86 29.09
C GLY A 834 24.03 -1.56 28.75
N ASP A 835 25.36 -1.53 28.88
CA ASP A 835 26.17 -0.35 28.60
C ASP A 835 27.50 -0.76 27.95
N GLY A 836 27.70 -0.29 26.71
CA GLY A 836 28.88 -0.62 25.93
C GLY A 836 28.89 -2.06 25.40
N LEU A 837 27.71 -2.64 25.14
CA LEU A 837 27.60 -4.00 24.62
C LEU A 837 28.08 -4.09 23.16
N GLU A 838 28.74 -5.19 22.82
CA GLU A 838 29.12 -5.49 21.44
C GLU A 838 28.58 -6.86 21.02
N PHE A 839 27.72 -6.87 20.00
CA PHE A 839 27.30 -8.07 19.28
C PHE A 839 27.86 -8.02 17.87
N SER A 840 28.67 -9.02 17.49
CA SER A 840 29.36 -9.00 16.20
C SER A 840 29.44 -10.35 15.51
N GLY A 841 29.33 -10.39 14.18
CA GLY A 841 29.36 -11.66 13.46
C GLY A 841 28.22 -12.60 13.85
N MET A 842 27.09 -12.07 14.33
CA MET A 842 25.95 -12.91 14.71
C MET A 842 25.30 -13.49 13.44
N ARG A 843 24.78 -14.72 13.54
CA ARG A 843 23.84 -15.30 12.57
C ARG A 843 22.56 -15.63 13.33
N ILE A 844 21.52 -14.82 13.23
CA ILE A 844 20.24 -15.10 13.91
C ILE A 844 19.21 -15.43 12.86
N ARG A 845 18.71 -16.66 12.88
CA ARG A 845 17.82 -17.18 11.84
C ARG A 845 16.58 -17.83 12.42
N ASP A 846 15.49 -17.79 11.68
CA ASP A 846 14.29 -18.60 11.93
C ASP A 846 13.72 -18.45 13.36
N THR A 847 13.73 -17.22 13.89
CA THR A 847 13.15 -16.91 15.21
C THR A 847 11.64 -16.67 15.13
N TYR A 848 10.93 -16.81 16.26
CA TYR A 848 9.47 -16.58 16.31
C TYR A 848 9.06 -15.15 16.69
N ALA A 849 10.02 -14.37 17.17
CA ALA A 849 9.95 -12.96 17.49
C ALA A 849 11.29 -12.30 17.09
N ASP A 850 11.73 -11.32 17.86
CA ASP A 850 12.87 -10.47 17.55
C ASP A 850 14.19 -11.23 17.36
N GLY A 851 15.08 -10.65 16.55
CA GLY A 851 16.47 -11.09 16.48
C GLY A 851 17.27 -10.63 17.71
N ILE A 852 17.48 -9.32 17.84
CA ILE A 852 18.07 -8.69 19.04
C ILE A 852 17.26 -7.45 19.44
N ASN A 853 16.79 -7.40 20.68
CA ASN A 853 16.09 -6.25 21.25
C ASN A 853 16.89 -5.61 22.41
N PHE A 854 17.21 -4.32 22.29
CA PHE A 854 17.81 -3.49 23.34
C PHE A 854 16.73 -2.73 24.10
N THR A 855 16.51 -3.09 25.37
CA THR A 855 15.48 -2.48 26.22
C THR A 855 16.02 -2.01 27.58
N ASN A 856 15.14 -1.45 28.42
CA ASN A 856 15.35 -1.08 29.82
C ASN A 856 16.60 -0.22 30.07
N GLY A 857 16.82 0.81 29.26
CA GLY A 857 17.93 1.76 29.44
C GLY A 857 19.26 1.32 28.84
N THR A 858 19.24 0.31 27.95
CA THR A 858 20.42 -0.11 27.19
C THR A 858 21.01 1.04 26.40
N ARG A 859 22.33 1.26 26.52
CA ARG A 859 23.01 2.44 25.99
C ARG A 859 24.41 2.14 25.48
N ASN A 860 24.97 3.05 24.66
CA ASN A 860 26.31 2.94 24.08
C ASN A 860 26.61 1.59 23.41
N SER A 861 25.58 0.85 23.01
CA SER A 861 25.68 -0.56 22.62
C SER A 861 25.56 -0.73 21.12
N LYS A 862 26.12 -1.80 20.58
CA LYS A 862 26.19 -1.99 19.12
C LYS A 862 25.96 -3.43 18.68
N VAL A 863 25.14 -3.60 17.65
CA VAL A 863 25.08 -4.82 16.83
C VAL A 863 25.68 -4.49 15.47
N PHE A 864 26.70 -5.24 15.07
CA PHE A 864 27.39 -4.98 13.81
C PHE A 864 27.91 -6.19 13.08
N ASN A 865 28.10 -6.06 11.77
CA ASN A 865 28.63 -7.12 10.91
C ASN A 865 27.89 -8.45 11.10
N SER A 866 26.57 -8.40 11.25
CA SER A 866 25.73 -9.53 11.64
C SER A 866 24.61 -9.78 10.62
N SER A 867 24.22 -11.05 10.49
CA SER A 867 23.19 -11.50 9.56
C SER A 867 21.94 -11.96 10.31
N PHE A 868 20.80 -11.52 9.81
CA PHE A 868 19.46 -11.86 10.31
C PHE A 868 18.64 -12.39 9.15
N ARG A 869 17.95 -13.52 9.34
CA ARG A 869 17.05 -14.08 8.31
C ARG A 869 15.83 -14.74 8.91
N THR A 870 14.63 -14.52 8.36
CA THR A 870 13.40 -15.18 8.84
C THR A 870 13.09 -14.89 10.33
N THR A 871 13.24 -13.65 10.79
CA THR A 871 12.84 -13.26 12.16
C THR A 871 11.33 -13.07 12.26
N GLY A 872 10.75 -13.37 13.42
CA GLY A 872 9.30 -13.36 13.64
C GLY A 872 8.70 -12.14 14.32
N ASP A 873 9.55 -11.15 14.46
CA ASP A 873 9.24 -9.76 14.77
C ASP A 873 10.47 -8.95 14.30
N ASP A 874 10.66 -7.76 14.85
CA ASP A 874 11.79 -6.88 14.59
C ASP A 874 13.13 -7.63 14.60
N ALA A 875 13.83 -7.67 13.47
CA ALA A 875 15.14 -8.35 13.44
C ALA A 875 16.13 -7.66 14.39
N LEU A 876 16.07 -6.33 14.46
CA LEU A 876 16.80 -5.50 15.41
C LEU A 876 15.89 -4.43 15.99
N ALA A 877 15.84 -4.31 17.32
CA ALA A 877 14.99 -3.33 17.99
C ALA A 877 15.74 -2.56 19.09
N VAL A 878 15.43 -1.27 19.21
CA VAL A 878 15.64 -0.52 20.46
C VAL A 878 14.28 -0.17 21.02
N TRP A 879 13.95 -0.66 22.21
CA TRP A 879 12.80 -0.22 22.96
C TRP A 879 13.24 0.59 24.17
N ALA A 880 13.06 1.91 24.15
CA ALA A 880 13.36 2.77 25.29
C ALA A 880 12.29 2.60 26.38
N SER A 881 12.17 1.40 26.95
CA SER A 881 11.17 1.03 27.95
C SER A 881 11.22 1.95 29.17
N LYS A 882 10.03 2.24 29.73
CA LYS A 882 9.87 3.05 30.95
C LYS A 882 10.11 2.26 32.24
N TYR A 883 10.27 0.94 32.17
CA TYR A 883 10.47 0.04 33.32
C TYR A 883 11.92 0.05 33.80
N VAL A 884 12.40 1.25 34.11
CA VAL A 884 13.76 1.56 34.52
C VAL A 884 13.77 2.17 35.93
N LYS A 885 14.94 2.29 36.55
CA LYS A 885 15.08 2.84 37.91
C LYS A 885 14.71 4.32 37.97
N ASP A 886 15.23 5.13 37.05
CA ASP A 886 14.89 6.55 36.93
C ASP A 886 14.69 6.92 35.45
N GLN A 887 13.45 7.23 35.08
CA GLN A 887 13.06 7.55 33.68
C GLN A 887 13.73 8.82 33.13
N SER A 888 14.34 9.66 33.98
CA SER A 888 15.10 10.85 33.56
C SER A 888 16.59 10.58 33.32
N VAL A 889 17.10 9.43 33.76
CA VAL A 889 18.52 9.06 33.72
C VAL A 889 18.77 7.79 32.90
N ASP A 890 17.88 6.81 33.01
CA ASP A 890 18.00 5.49 32.41
C ASP A 890 17.24 5.37 31.08
N VAL A 891 17.33 6.42 30.26
CA VAL A 891 16.79 6.42 28.89
C VAL A 891 17.72 5.58 28.01
N GLY A 892 17.18 4.73 27.13
CA GLY A 892 18.01 4.02 26.15
C GLY A 892 18.59 4.99 25.12
N HIS A 893 19.92 4.99 24.91
CA HIS A 893 20.56 5.97 24.04
C HIS A 893 21.89 5.56 23.42
N ASP A 894 22.29 6.25 22.36
CA ASP A 894 23.58 6.09 21.66
C ASP A 894 23.86 4.66 21.16
N ASN A 895 22.80 3.88 20.94
CA ASN A 895 22.92 2.54 20.39
C ASN A 895 23.11 2.57 18.87
N ALA A 896 23.77 1.56 18.32
CA ALA A 896 24.04 1.50 16.90
C ALA A 896 23.79 0.12 16.29
N PHE A 897 23.08 0.09 15.17
CA PHE A 897 22.94 -1.06 14.31
C PHE A 897 23.67 -0.77 13.01
N THR A 898 24.85 -1.38 12.82
CA THR A 898 25.78 -0.99 11.77
C THR A 898 26.29 -2.16 10.93
N ASN A 899 26.26 -2.05 9.60
CA ASN A 899 26.79 -3.07 8.70
C ASN A 899 26.10 -4.44 8.92
N ASN A 900 24.77 -4.48 9.06
CA ASN A 900 24.02 -5.73 9.18
C ASN A 900 23.30 -6.06 7.87
N THR A 901 23.15 -7.36 7.58
CA THR A 901 22.29 -7.85 6.49
C THR A 901 21.07 -8.51 7.10
N ILE A 902 19.89 -7.97 6.80
CA ILE A 902 18.60 -8.40 7.33
C ILE A 902 17.75 -8.85 6.15
N GLN A 903 17.26 -10.08 6.19
CA GLN A 903 16.49 -10.66 5.10
C GLN A 903 15.22 -11.29 5.65
N LEU A 904 14.10 -11.10 4.96
CA LEU A 904 12.91 -11.92 5.17
C LEU A 904 12.35 -11.92 6.60
N PRO A 905 12.31 -10.82 7.39
CA PRO A 905 11.46 -10.79 8.58
C PRO A 905 10.04 -11.19 8.18
N TRP A 906 9.57 -12.32 8.71
CA TRP A 906 8.25 -12.85 8.35
C TRP A 906 7.14 -12.09 9.06
N ARG A 907 7.51 -11.25 10.03
CA ARG A 907 6.65 -10.28 10.69
C ARG A 907 7.44 -9.07 11.20
N ALA A 908 6.76 -7.93 11.27
CA ALA A 908 7.29 -6.66 11.78
C ALA A 908 8.50 -6.17 10.98
N ASN A 909 9.46 -5.50 11.61
CA ASN A 909 10.43 -4.69 10.91
C ASN A 909 11.74 -5.40 10.62
N GLY A 910 12.51 -4.85 9.66
CA GLY A 910 13.95 -5.10 9.64
C GLY A 910 14.62 -4.47 10.88
N VAL A 911 14.43 -3.16 11.08
CA VAL A 911 14.94 -2.44 12.25
C VAL A 911 13.85 -1.55 12.83
N ALA A 912 13.66 -1.59 14.15
CA ALA A 912 12.77 -0.69 14.85
C ALA A 912 13.48 0.11 15.96
N VAL A 913 13.07 1.37 16.14
CA VAL A 913 13.45 2.17 17.30
C VAL A 913 12.18 2.78 17.88
N TYR A 914 11.94 2.47 19.16
CA TYR A 914 10.83 2.97 19.95
C TYR A 914 11.38 3.89 21.03
N GLY A 915 11.47 5.19 20.72
CA GLY A 915 11.92 6.23 21.65
C GLY A 915 13.45 6.31 21.86
N GLY A 916 13.84 7.04 22.91
CA GLY A 916 15.25 7.26 23.26
C GLY A 916 15.96 8.35 22.43
N TYR A 917 17.30 8.39 22.46
CA TYR A 917 18.08 9.39 21.74
C TYR A 917 19.45 8.89 21.26
N GLY A 918 20.07 9.56 20.29
CA GLY A 918 21.43 9.23 19.83
C GLY A 918 21.56 7.92 19.05
N ASN A 919 20.44 7.21 18.82
CA ASN A 919 20.42 5.91 18.17
C ASN A 919 20.76 6.03 16.67
N ARG A 920 21.50 5.06 16.13
CA ARG A 920 21.99 5.06 14.75
C ARG A 920 21.71 3.75 14.02
N ILE A 921 21.17 3.85 12.81
CA ILE A 921 20.91 2.74 11.89
C ILE A 921 21.74 3.01 10.63
N GLU A 922 22.90 2.38 10.53
CA GLU A 922 23.94 2.76 9.57
C GLU A 922 24.39 1.60 8.68
N ASN A 923 24.53 1.82 7.39
CA ASN A 923 25.15 0.86 6.47
C ASN A 923 24.48 -0.53 6.44
N ASN A 924 23.18 -0.65 6.71
CA ASN A 924 22.50 -1.94 6.69
C ASN A 924 21.94 -2.26 5.29
N LEU A 925 21.83 -3.54 4.98
CA LEU A 925 21.05 -4.04 3.85
C LEU A 925 19.83 -4.76 4.39
N ILE A 926 18.64 -4.35 3.96
CA ILE A 926 17.37 -4.89 4.43
C ILE A 926 16.58 -5.36 3.21
N TYR A 927 16.19 -6.62 3.22
CA TYR A 927 15.49 -7.26 2.12
C TYR A 927 14.18 -7.86 2.58
N ASP A 928 13.17 -7.72 1.75
CA ASP A 928 12.02 -8.63 1.71
C ASP A 928 11.24 -8.72 3.03
N THR A 929 10.96 -7.60 3.71
CA THR A 929 10.06 -7.61 4.87
C THR A 929 8.65 -7.99 4.45
N MET A 930 7.96 -8.82 5.23
CA MET A 930 6.66 -9.36 4.79
C MET A 930 5.51 -8.37 4.92
N ASN A 931 5.29 -7.82 6.10
CA ASN A 931 4.05 -7.12 6.45
C ASN A 931 4.25 -5.72 7.03
N TYR A 932 5.50 -5.33 7.28
CA TYR A 932 5.89 -4.10 7.96
C TYR A 932 7.12 -3.47 7.27
N PRO A 933 7.52 -2.25 7.68
CA PRO A 933 8.66 -1.53 7.12
C PRO A 933 10.00 -2.27 7.19
N GLY A 934 10.93 -1.85 6.34
CA GLY A 934 12.35 -2.17 6.55
C GLY A 934 12.90 -1.46 7.78
N ILE A 935 12.55 -0.17 7.97
CA ILE A 935 12.92 0.60 9.15
C ILE A 935 11.69 1.32 9.72
N MET A 936 11.47 1.22 11.03
CA MET A 936 10.40 1.94 11.72
C MET A 936 10.90 2.76 12.91
N LEU A 937 10.45 4.01 13.00
CA LEU A 937 10.52 4.81 14.21
C LEU A 937 9.10 4.98 14.74
N ALA A 938 8.81 4.55 15.97
CA ALA A 938 7.44 4.58 16.47
C ALA A 938 7.31 4.82 17.98
N THR A 939 6.11 5.21 18.42
CA THR A 939 5.79 5.46 19.83
C THR A 939 4.63 4.63 20.37
N ASP A 940 4.16 3.64 19.60
CA ASP A 940 3.06 2.72 19.90
C ASP A 940 3.35 1.67 20.97
N HIS A 941 4.60 1.53 21.43
CA HIS A 941 5.02 0.62 22.51
C HIS A 941 5.27 1.33 23.86
N ASP A 942 4.59 2.46 24.10
CA ASP A 942 4.70 3.27 25.32
C ASP A 942 6.17 3.55 25.76
N PRO A 943 7.05 4.01 24.85
CA PRO A 943 8.44 4.23 25.17
C PRO A 943 8.67 5.56 25.90
N LEU A 944 9.85 5.70 26.51
CA LEU A 944 10.40 7.01 26.87
C LEU A 944 10.60 7.84 25.58
N PRO A 945 10.30 9.16 25.60
CA PRO A 945 10.18 9.95 24.38
C PRO A 945 11.45 10.01 23.52
N PHE A 946 11.27 10.22 22.22
CA PHE A 946 12.35 10.63 21.34
C PHE A 946 12.90 11.99 21.75
N THR A 947 14.22 12.05 21.95
CA THR A 947 14.96 13.31 22.13
C THR A 947 16.27 13.25 21.34
N GLY A 948 17.02 14.36 21.29
CA GLY A 948 18.30 14.41 20.58
C GLY A 948 18.15 14.09 19.09
N THR A 949 19.08 13.30 18.53
CA THR A 949 19.07 12.91 17.12
C THR A 949 18.98 11.39 16.97
N THR A 950 18.07 10.91 16.12
CA THR A 950 18.10 9.54 15.59
C THR A 950 18.57 9.58 14.14
N LEU A 951 19.63 8.82 13.82
CA LEU A 951 20.27 8.82 12.50
C LEU A 951 19.98 7.53 11.74
N ILE A 952 19.39 7.66 10.55
CA ILE A 952 19.28 6.60 9.54
C ILE A 952 20.22 7.00 8.40
N ALA A 953 21.34 6.28 8.22
CA ALA A 953 22.34 6.68 7.24
C ALA A 953 22.86 5.52 6.40
N ASN A 954 23.00 5.76 5.10
CA ASN A 954 23.69 4.84 4.19
C ASN A 954 23.11 3.42 4.18
N ASN A 955 21.80 3.25 4.36
CA ASN A 955 21.15 1.93 4.27
C ASN A 955 20.68 1.67 2.82
N ALA A 956 20.51 0.40 2.46
CA ALA A 956 19.74 0.01 1.26
C ALA A 956 18.59 -0.91 1.66
N LEU A 957 17.38 -0.57 1.21
CA LEU A 957 16.16 -1.31 1.46
C LEU A 957 15.63 -1.84 0.13
N HIS A 958 15.41 -3.14 0.04
CA HIS A 958 14.93 -3.80 -1.15
C HIS A 958 13.64 -4.54 -0.83
N ARG A 959 12.56 -4.19 -1.53
CA ARG A 959 11.29 -4.91 -1.43
C ARG A 959 10.72 -4.94 -0.01
N CYS A 960 10.94 -3.86 0.73
CA CYS A 960 10.40 -3.66 2.07
C CYS A 960 9.05 -2.93 2.05
N GLY A 961 8.34 -3.00 3.17
CA GLY A 961 6.96 -2.54 3.31
C GLY A 961 5.98 -3.68 3.05
N GLY A 962 4.72 -3.49 3.46
CA GLY A 962 3.69 -4.53 3.38
C GLY A 962 2.38 -4.04 3.97
N VAL A 963 1.48 -4.97 4.28
CA VAL A 963 0.20 -4.67 4.91
C VAL A 963 0.00 -5.43 6.22
N PHE A 964 -0.70 -4.81 7.17
CA PHE A 964 -1.05 -5.42 8.45
C PHE A 964 -2.45 -4.98 8.91
N TRP A 965 -2.98 -5.62 9.96
CA TRP A 965 -4.31 -5.37 10.51
C TRP A 965 -5.43 -5.75 9.55
N GLY A 966 -5.47 -7.02 9.14
CA GLY A 966 -6.43 -7.55 8.17
C GLY A 966 -6.23 -6.96 6.79
N GLU A 967 -4.96 -6.75 6.43
CA GLU A 967 -4.51 -6.06 5.22
C GLU A 967 -5.02 -4.60 5.07
N ALA A 968 -5.58 -4.00 6.13
CA ALA A 968 -6.20 -2.69 6.05
C ALA A 968 -5.22 -1.51 6.19
N GLN A 969 -4.00 -1.74 6.67
CA GLN A 969 -2.99 -0.70 6.80
C GLN A 969 -1.74 -1.03 6.01
N GLU A 970 -1.40 -0.13 5.09
CA GLU A 970 -0.21 -0.17 4.25
C GLU A 970 0.98 0.48 4.95
N PHE A 971 2.16 -0.12 4.81
CA PHE A 971 3.42 0.35 5.36
C PHE A 971 4.46 0.55 4.27
N GLY A 972 5.13 1.70 4.29
CA GLY A 972 6.26 1.99 3.41
C GLY A 972 7.56 1.32 3.86
N ALA A 973 8.61 1.42 3.03
CA ALA A 973 9.92 0.86 3.35
C ALA A 973 10.58 1.49 4.58
N ILE A 974 10.40 2.80 4.78
CA ILE A 974 10.69 3.50 6.04
C ILE A 974 9.41 4.15 6.55
N THR A 975 9.01 3.86 7.78
CA THR A 975 7.81 4.46 8.38
C THR A 975 8.12 5.16 9.69
N LEU A 976 7.64 6.40 9.83
CA LEU A 976 7.64 7.14 11.08
C LEU A 976 6.20 7.19 11.60
N PHE A 977 5.95 6.58 12.75
CA PHE A 977 4.62 6.46 13.34
C PHE A 977 4.56 7.08 14.76
N PRO A 978 4.26 8.38 14.86
CA PRO A 978 4.11 9.07 16.14
C PRO A 978 2.74 8.77 16.76
N ALA A 979 2.52 7.53 17.19
CA ALA A 979 1.23 7.02 17.65
C ALA A 979 0.61 7.84 18.79
N ASN A 980 1.40 8.19 19.80
CA ASN A 980 0.96 8.95 20.98
C ASN A 980 1.92 10.09 21.37
N LEU A 981 3.22 9.94 21.09
CA LEU A 981 4.27 10.90 21.40
C LEU A 981 4.95 11.43 20.11
N PRO A 982 5.50 12.65 20.11
CA PRO A 982 6.27 13.17 18.99
C PRO A 982 7.52 12.34 18.69
N ILE A 983 7.89 12.28 17.41
CA ILE A 983 9.17 11.74 16.94
C ILE A 983 9.99 12.92 16.44
N THR A 984 11.00 13.33 17.21
CA THR A 984 11.80 14.54 16.94
C THR A 984 13.25 14.19 16.58
N GLY A 985 13.94 15.11 15.88
CA GLY A 985 15.39 14.98 15.63
C GLY A 985 15.78 13.87 14.68
N VAL A 986 14.96 13.58 13.67
CA VAL A 986 15.25 12.50 12.72
C VAL A 986 16.08 13.02 11.54
N THR A 987 17.19 12.33 11.26
CA THR A 987 17.97 12.54 10.03
C THR A 987 18.03 11.24 9.24
N ILE A 988 17.61 11.29 7.98
CA ILE A 988 17.71 10.22 6.99
C ILE A 988 18.65 10.69 5.89
N ARG A 989 19.76 9.98 5.67
CA ARG A 989 20.69 10.37 4.62
C ARG A 989 21.36 9.22 3.88
N ASP A 990 21.80 9.50 2.67
CA ASP A 990 22.59 8.59 1.83
C ASP A 990 21.90 7.22 1.64
N THR A 991 20.57 7.16 1.76
CA THR A 991 19.78 5.92 1.86
C THR A 991 19.10 5.61 0.53
N GLU A 992 19.11 4.34 0.15
CA GLU A 992 18.48 3.86 -1.08
C GLU A 992 17.29 2.94 -0.75
N ILE A 993 16.17 3.15 -1.43
CA ILE A 993 14.98 2.33 -1.34
C ILE A 993 14.64 1.86 -2.75
N HIS A 994 14.53 0.55 -2.92
CA HIS A 994 14.28 -0.09 -4.20
C HIS A 994 13.07 -1.00 -4.09
N ASP A 995 12.14 -0.86 -5.03
CA ASP A 995 11.03 -1.81 -5.22
C ASP A 995 10.14 -1.97 -3.97
N SER A 996 9.85 -0.88 -3.24
CA SER A 996 9.02 -0.94 -2.03
C SER A 996 7.62 -1.48 -2.34
N THR A 997 7.05 -2.28 -1.43
CA THR A 997 5.72 -2.89 -1.64
C THR A 997 4.66 -1.80 -1.78
N TYR A 998 4.67 -0.84 -0.86
CA TYR A 998 3.87 0.38 -0.89
C TYR A 998 4.81 1.58 -0.97
N ASP A 999 4.73 2.51 -0.02
CA ASP A 999 5.49 3.75 -0.07
C ASP A 999 7.00 3.56 0.10
N GLY A 1000 7.79 4.51 -0.39
CA GLY A 1000 9.21 4.59 -0.04
C GLY A 1000 9.40 5.05 1.41
N ILE A 1001 9.05 6.30 1.71
CA ILE A 1001 9.07 6.87 3.06
C ILE A 1001 7.67 7.32 3.46
N GLN A 1002 7.16 6.82 4.59
CA GLN A 1002 5.82 7.10 5.08
C GLN A 1002 5.85 7.88 6.39
N PHE A 1003 5.19 9.05 6.39
CA PHE A 1003 4.87 9.84 7.57
C PHE A 1003 3.44 9.52 8.00
N LYS A 1004 3.31 8.58 8.96
CA LYS A 1004 2.03 7.96 9.33
C LYS A 1004 1.22 8.86 10.26
N THR A 1005 -0.10 8.78 10.14
CA THR A 1005 -1.04 9.49 11.02
C THR A 1005 -1.00 8.91 12.44
N GLY A 1006 -0.95 9.78 13.45
CA GLY A 1006 -0.93 9.41 14.86
C GLY A 1006 -1.21 10.59 15.79
N GLY A 1007 -1.12 10.36 17.11
CA GLY A 1007 -1.36 11.32 18.17
C GLY A 1007 -0.23 12.32 18.40
N GLY A 1008 0.99 12.06 17.92
CA GLY A 1008 2.15 12.95 17.99
C GLY A 1008 2.42 13.74 16.70
N GLU A 1009 3.56 14.42 16.63
CA GLU A 1009 4.06 15.15 15.46
C GLU A 1009 5.49 14.72 15.10
N MET A 1010 5.91 15.03 13.86
CA MET A 1010 7.23 14.72 13.31
C MET A 1010 7.89 16.00 12.75
N PRO A 1011 8.42 16.89 13.61
CA PRO A 1011 8.99 18.15 13.17
C PRO A 1011 10.43 17.99 12.66
N ASP A 1012 10.77 18.80 11.65
CA ASP A 1012 12.14 18.95 11.09
C ASP A 1012 12.84 17.61 10.75
N VAL A 1013 12.13 16.69 10.10
CA VAL A 1013 12.75 15.47 9.58
C VAL A 1013 13.64 15.81 8.39
N ARG A 1014 14.94 15.50 8.46
CA ARG A 1014 15.90 15.88 7.41
C ARG A 1014 16.21 14.72 6.49
N LEU A 1015 15.92 14.88 5.21
CA LEU A 1015 16.22 13.90 4.16
C LEU A 1015 17.34 14.46 3.28
N THR A 1016 18.46 13.74 3.16
CA THR A 1016 19.60 14.18 2.33
C THR A 1016 20.21 13.06 1.52
N ASN A 1017 20.39 13.22 0.21
CA ASN A 1017 20.95 12.17 -0.67
C ASN A 1017 20.14 10.87 -0.58
N VAL A 1018 18.82 10.95 -0.59
CA VAL A 1018 17.93 9.78 -0.56
C VAL A 1018 17.51 9.44 -1.98
N ARG A 1019 17.59 8.16 -2.35
CA ARG A 1019 17.07 7.66 -3.62
C ARG A 1019 15.96 6.66 -3.36
N ILE A 1020 14.80 6.88 -3.96
CA ILE A 1020 13.67 5.96 -3.94
C ILE A 1020 13.38 5.60 -5.39
N ASP A 1021 13.45 4.32 -5.72
CA ASP A 1021 13.10 3.81 -7.04
C ASP A 1021 12.05 2.71 -6.90
N ARG A 1022 10.93 2.90 -7.59
CA ARG A 1022 9.82 1.93 -7.70
C ARG A 1022 9.12 1.67 -6.38
N SER A 1023 8.09 2.46 -6.11
CA SER A 1023 7.08 2.16 -5.09
C SER A 1023 5.89 1.49 -5.77
N ASN A 1024 5.77 0.17 -5.65
CA ASN A 1024 4.88 -0.64 -6.49
C ASN A 1024 3.42 -0.28 -6.31
N ASN A 1025 2.99 -0.10 -5.07
CA ASN A 1025 1.61 0.19 -4.72
C ASN A 1025 1.45 1.45 -3.87
N GLY A 1026 2.39 2.40 -3.99
CA GLY A 1026 2.36 3.60 -3.18
C GLY A 1026 3.15 4.75 -3.78
N SER A 1027 3.41 5.75 -2.94
CA SER A 1027 4.13 6.96 -3.28
C SER A 1027 5.62 6.84 -2.96
N GLY A 1028 6.48 7.64 -3.58
CA GLY A 1028 7.88 7.70 -3.14
C GLY A 1028 7.97 8.18 -1.70
N ILE A 1029 7.34 9.32 -1.40
CA ILE A 1029 7.18 9.86 -0.05
C ILE A 1029 5.70 10.15 0.21
N LEU A 1030 5.15 9.61 1.28
CA LEU A 1030 3.75 9.81 1.68
C LEU A 1030 3.65 10.56 3.01
N ALA A 1031 2.85 11.62 3.06
CA ALA A 1031 2.29 12.15 4.31
C ALA A 1031 0.79 11.83 4.40
N MET A 1032 0.44 10.94 5.33
CA MET A 1032 -0.93 10.46 5.50
C MET A 1032 -1.88 11.54 6.02
N GLY A 1033 -3.19 11.33 5.82
CA GLY A 1033 -4.26 12.20 6.25
C GLY A 1033 -4.28 12.34 7.76
N GLY A 1034 -3.98 13.55 8.26
CA GLY A 1034 -3.81 13.83 9.69
C GLY A 1034 -2.36 13.78 10.21
N ALA A 1035 -1.38 13.43 9.38
CA ALA A 1035 0.04 13.59 9.73
C ALA A 1035 0.38 15.07 9.97
N ARG A 1036 1.23 15.33 10.99
CA ARG A 1036 1.62 16.67 11.44
C ARG A 1036 3.13 16.77 11.57
N GLY A 1037 3.71 17.90 11.16
CA GLY A 1037 5.14 18.14 11.22
C GLY A 1037 5.71 18.70 9.92
N SER A 1038 7.00 18.46 9.71
CA SER A 1038 7.70 18.94 8.52
C SER A 1038 8.88 18.06 8.14
N ALA A 1039 9.17 17.98 6.85
CA ALA A 1039 10.42 17.43 6.34
C ALA A 1039 11.14 18.42 5.42
N VAL A 1040 12.47 18.41 5.51
CA VAL A 1040 13.38 19.19 4.66
C VAL A 1040 14.13 18.22 3.76
N LEU A 1041 13.97 18.38 2.45
CA LEU A 1041 14.54 17.54 1.41
C LEU A 1041 15.75 18.23 0.77
N SER A 1042 16.83 17.49 0.60
CA SER A 1042 18.04 17.98 -0.05
C SER A 1042 18.66 16.87 -0.89
N ASN A 1043 18.61 16.98 -2.21
CA ASN A 1043 19.10 15.96 -3.13
C ASN A 1043 18.36 14.62 -2.92
N VAL A 1044 17.03 14.68 -2.99
CA VAL A 1044 16.17 13.49 -2.96
C VAL A 1044 15.74 13.15 -4.38
N THR A 1045 15.97 11.92 -4.81
CA THR A 1045 15.55 11.43 -6.14
C THR A 1045 14.49 10.37 -5.96
N VAL A 1046 13.31 10.59 -6.55
CA VAL A 1046 12.24 9.59 -6.63
C VAL A 1046 12.00 9.24 -8.08
N THR A 1047 11.91 7.95 -8.40
CA THR A 1047 11.60 7.45 -9.74
C THR A 1047 10.62 6.28 -9.67
N ASN A 1048 9.75 6.16 -10.67
CA ASN A 1048 8.91 4.98 -10.89
C ASN A 1048 7.92 4.61 -9.77
N SER A 1049 7.49 5.57 -8.94
CA SER A 1049 6.45 5.35 -7.91
C SER A 1049 5.04 5.44 -8.51
N ARG A 1050 4.14 4.50 -8.14
CA ARG A 1050 2.80 4.38 -8.74
C ARG A 1050 1.93 5.61 -8.49
N ASP A 1051 1.88 6.07 -7.23
CA ASP A 1051 0.89 7.07 -6.80
C ASP A 1051 1.45 8.51 -6.80
N GLY A 1052 2.75 8.65 -7.11
CA GLY A 1052 3.45 9.93 -7.24
C GLY A 1052 4.75 9.98 -6.45
N ASP A 1053 5.56 11.00 -6.74
CA ASP A 1053 6.87 11.14 -6.12
C ASP A 1053 6.78 11.57 -4.65
N ILE A 1054 5.99 12.61 -4.38
CA ILE A 1054 5.69 13.11 -3.03
C ILE A 1054 4.18 13.36 -2.96
N VAL A 1055 3.50 12.63 -2.09
CA VAL A 1055 2.05 12.70 -1.91
C VAL A 1055 1.73 13.17 -0.50
N LYS A 1056 0.75 14.06 -0.43
CA LYS A 1056 0.18 14.54 0.82
C LYS A 1056 -1.32 14.33 0.77
N GLU A 1057 -1.82 13.44 1.61
CA GLU A 1057 -3.24 13.12 1.67
C GLU A 1057 -4.07 14.28 2.24
N PRO A 1058 -5.36 14.41 1.83
CA PRO A 1058 -6.28 15.36 2.41
C PRO A 1058 -6.31 15.29 3.95
N GLY A 1059 -6.36 16.46 4.61
CA GLY A 1059 -6.39 16.56 6.07
C GLY A 1059 -5.00 16.51 6.75
N SER A 1060 -3.94 16.21 6.01
CA SER A 1060 -2.56 16.34 6.52
C SER A 1060 -2.16 17.81 6.69
N THR A 1061 -1.55 18.18 7.83
CA THR A 1061 -0.90 19.49 7.99
C THR A 1061 0.61 19.43 7.76
N PHE A 1062 1.14 18.24 7.47
CA PHE A 1062 2.56 18.02 7.21
C PHE A 1062 3.07 18.90 6.06
N THR A 1063 4.31 19.37 6.16
CA THR A 1063 4.91 20.27 5.16
C THR A 1063 6.21 19.68 4.63
N PHE A 1064 6.41 19.83 3.32
CA PHE A 1064 7.65 19.47 2.64
C PHE A 1064 8.31 20.75 2.13
N THR A 1065 9.62 20.87 2.34
CA THR A 1065 10.43 21.99 1.84
C THR A 1065 11.74 21.47 1.26
N GLY A 1066 12.31 22.15 0.26
CA GLY A 1066 13.61 21.76 -0.34
C GLY A 1066 13.52 21.23 -1.77
N GLN A 1067 14.59 20.57 -2.22
CA GLN A 1067 14.77 20.04 -3.59
C GLN A 1067 15.18 18.57 -3.61
#